data_AF-A0A562S2I9-F1
#
_entry.id   AF-A0A562S2I9-F1
#
_cell.length_a   1.000
_cell.length_b   1.000
_cell.length_c   1.000
_cell.angle_alpha   90.00
_cell.angle_beta   90.00
_cell.angle_gamma   90.00
#
_symmetry.space_group_name_H-M   'P 1'
#
loop_
_entity.id
_entity.type
_entity.pdbx_description
1 polymer ?
#
loop_
_entity_poly.entity_id
_entity_poly.type
_entity_poly.pdbx_seq_one_letter_code
_entity_poly.pdbx_strand_id
1 'polypeptide(L)'
;MKKNTGTPSLLSVFFKSMAKIFVAVICFAAAFFLFHWGFGEMREARQIDRFPITPAEALIKGPYAIQGIVFAENTLVKAPYSGSEVVYVRYRLEEEYKDSDDKTRVRVLDSGERGTDFSLGDETGKVKTDWRNRPVDMTFSLAMSTRRKEGNLTYMEWTIREGQVLTLLGEYAGDKGRFHFSMESSGIPPILTDSSLQAEGGQNLLLASILTSLASGLVALAIALLLSALHVHRFWVFVFFMSLGVVSILTGMGMGQLKTDWSEAASLYQTRYKNVEQMPSPPARTDLYAMRLLMEKNSMQWPDRGLFLAMADTMFPMPEGLLPQEKKRAEALVEASASSYLHSFWLVSGLTLLGFVLGGIFFFTGFKSIRRKRLIEHIPTARTKGLSYGLAELKGLIRTDEELPCIQSHLKKRECVAWSYSIEEKRRDSKNKSRWETVASGSDRTDFWLEDDEGRVKIQSKDAELEFPEKNTWHEGNRRYSESWMPAETPVYCIGFAGLDETCSDRLALQKGDSSNFFFITHRKEEALLLSMSSRSFLISSLGLGSLLFACTVLWAGLGWLTPGALFKISLSVPLTLLVYTIILHYNDLVFLKNRVKKTWSDIDTILQKRFDLWPQLQSIVQAALQHERELLTAVSSLRTRPAPAEGDPDSADRIIREEQAVTRQFLARVEAYPELKTQALVQQFSEEIRKTEDYLALLRQGYSDSVEIYNTRIQSFPDLFLAKASGFKPEKPFQAISGQSEKI
;
A
#
# COMPACT_ATOMS: atom_id res chain seq x y z
N MET A 1 -25.53 2.15 -41.10
CA MET A 1 -24.86 1.20 -40.18
C MET A 1 -24.73 1.84 -38.81
N LYS A 2 -25.62 1.47 -37.87
CA LYS A 2 -25.59 1.93 -36.47
C LYS A 2 -24.33 1.39 -35.79
N LYS A 3 -23.34 2.26 -35.55
CA LYS A 3 -22.22 1.95 -34.66
C LYS A 3 -22.74 2.08 -33.23
N ASN A 4 -22.89 0.94 -32.55
CA ASN A 4 -23.32 0.84 -31.16
C ASN A 4 -22.54 1.82 -30.28
N THR A 5 -23.27 2.69 -29.61
CA THR A 5 -22.81 3.70 -28.67
C THR A 5 -22.50 3.08 -27.30
N GLY A 6 -21.41 3.53 -26.70
CA GLY A 6 -21.38 3.92 -25.29
C GLY A 6 -21.33 2.88 -24.17
N THR A 7 -21.50 1.58 -24.40
CA THR A 7 -21.16 0.56 -23.37
C THR A 7 -19.79 -0.03 -23.68
N PRO A 8 -18.86 -0.16 -22.71
CA PRO A 8 -17.70 -1.01 -22.93
C PRO A 8 -18.26 -2.39 -23.29
N SER A 9 -18.03 -2.84 -24.53
CA SER A 9 -18.52 -4.14 -24.96
C SER A 9 -18.11 -5.17 -23.91
N LEU A 10 -18.96 -6.16 -23.61
CA LEU A 10 -18.61 -7.25 -22.68
C LEU A 10 -17.21 -7.82 -23.01
N LEU A 11 -16.88 -7.83 -24.31
CA LEU A 11 -15.56 -8.10 -24.86
C LEU A 11 -14.45 -7.25 -24.22
N SER A 12 -14.59 -5.92 -24.15
CA SER A 12 -13.57 -5.02 -23.58
C SER A 12 -13.37 -5.18 -22.08
N VAL A 13 -14.44 -5.48 -21.32
CA VAL A 13 -14.35 -5.78 -19.88
C VAL A 13 -13.63 -7.12 -19.69
N PHE A 14 -14.03 -8.12 -20.47
CA PHE A 14 -13.39 -9.44 -20.50
C PHE A 14 -11.89 -9.34 -20.84
N PHE A 15 -11.51 -8.58 -21.86
CA PHE A 15 -10.10 -8.36 -22.22
C PHE A 15 -9.31 -7.67 -21.10
N LYS A 16 -9.89 -6.69 -20.41
CA LYS A 16 -9.24 -6.03 -19.27
C LYS A 16 -9.03 -6.99 -18.09
N SER A 17 -10.00 -7.85 -17.79
CA SER A 17 -9.85 -8.88 -16.75
C SER A 17 -8.84 -9.95 -17.14
N MET A 18 -8.87 -10.44 -18.38
CA MET A 18 -7.86 -11.38 -18.88
C MET A 18 -6.44 -10.79 -18.84
N ALA A 19 -6.27 -9.53 -19.22
CA ALA A 19 -4.97 -8.86 -19.13
C ALA A 19 -4.46 -8.81 -17.68
N LYS A 20 -5.31 -8.49 -16.71
CA LYS A 20 -4.94 -8.50 -15.27
C LYS A 20 -4.55 -9.89 -14.80
N ILE A 21 -5.30 -10.93 -15.19
CA ILE A 21 -4.99 -12.33 -14.84
C ILE A 21 -3.64 -12.73 -15.44
N PHE A 22 -3.40 -12.41 -16.71
CA PHE A 22 -2.15 -12.71 -17.38
C PHE A 22 -0.95 -12.04 -16.69
N VAL A 23 -1.07 -10.75 -16.35
CA VAL A 23 -0.04 -10.04 -15.58
C VAL A 23 0.14 -10.65 -14.20
N ALA A 24 -0.94 -11.03 -13.51
CA ALA A 24 -0.84 -11.69 -12.21
C ALA A 24 -0.09 -13.03 -12.28
N VAL A 25 -0.32 -13.85 -13.32
CA VAL A 25 0.41 -15.10 -13.55
C VAL A 25 1.89 -14.83 -13.79
N ILE A 26 2.23 -13.81 -14.59
CA ILE A 26 3.64 -13.39 -14.79
C ILE A 26 4.26 -12.96 -13.47
N CYS A 27 3.55 -12.17 -12.66
CA CYS A 27 4.03 -11.74 -11.34
C CYS A 27 4.28 -12.94 -10.41
N PHE A 28 3.40 -13.95 -10.38
CA PHE A 28 3.62 -15.17 -9.59
C PHE A 28 4.82 -15.98 -10.09
N ALA A 29 4.97 -16.14 -11.41
CA ALA A 29 6.11 -16.85 -11.98
C ALA A 29 7.43 -16.12 -11.66
N ALA A 30 7.47 -14.80 -11.86
CA ALA A 30 8.63 -13.98 -11.51
C ALA A 30 8.93 -14.04 -10.00
N ALA A 31 7.91 -13.97 -9.15
CA ALA A 31 8.08 -14.12 -7.70
C ALA A 31 8.66 -15.49 -7.34
N PHE A 32 8.21 -16.58 -7.97
CA PHE A 32 8.75 -17.91 -7.73
C PHE A 32 10.24 -18.01 -8.05
N PHE A 33 10.68 -17.49 -9.20
CA PHE A 33 12.11 -17.47 -9.57
C PHE A 33 12.94 -16.59 -8.61
N LEU A 34 12.43 -15.40 -8.26
CA LEU A 34 13.11 -14.50 -7.34
C LEU A 34 13.20 -15.08 -5.92
N PHE A 35 12.16 -15.78 -5.45
CA PHE A 35 12.24 -16.51 -4.19
C PHE A 35 13.27 -17.61 -4.27
N HIS A 36 13.26 -18.43 -5.31
CA HIS A 36 14.23 -19.52 -5.46
C HIS A 36 15.67 -19.00 -5.41
N TRP A 37 15.94 -17.92 -6.15
CA TRP A 37 17.26 -17.27 -6.14
C TRP A 37 17.58 -16.65 -4.76
N GLY A 38 16.69 -15.82 -4.21
CA GLY A 38 16.93 -15.18 -2.91
C GLY A 38 17.13 -16.18 -1.76
N PHE A 39 16.41 -17.32 -1.78
CA PHE A 39 16.62 -18.38 -0.80
C PHE A 39 17.93 -19.13 -1.01
N GLY A 40 18.44 -19.24 -2.24
CA GLY A 40 19.77 -19.77 -2.53
C GLY A 40 20.86 -18.91 -1.89
N GLU A 41 20.80 -17.60 -2.10
CA GLU A 41 21.74 -16.63 -1.52
C GLU A 41 21.73 -16.65 0.03
N MET A 42 20.52 -16.72 0.64
CA MET A 42 20.37 -16.95 2.08
C MET A 42 21.04 -18.25 2.53
N ARG A 43 20.87 -19.33 1.76
CA ARG A 43 21.42 -20.65 2.11
C ARG A 43 22.94 -20.62 2.07
N GLU A 44 23.53 -20.06 1.02
CA GLU A 44 24.98 -19.91 0.89
C GLU A 44 25.56 -19.10 2.05
N ALA A 45 24.95 -17.95 2.38
CA ALA A 45 25.37 -17.15 3.54
C ALA A 45 25.35 -17.94 4.86
N ARG A 46 24.30 -18.73 5.09
CA ARG A 46 24.19 -19.57 6.29
C ARG A 46 25.17 -20.72 6.31
N GLN A 47 25.47 -21.31 5.17
CA GLN A 47 26.46 -22.37 5.10
C GLN A 47 27.87 -21.82 5.37
N ILE A 48 28.18 -20.62 4.89
CA ILE A 48 29.43 -19.90 5.23
C ILE A 48 29.55 -19.71 6.76
N ASP A 49 28.48 -19.26 7.43
CA ASP A 49 28.44 -19.06 8.89
C ASP A 49 28.64 -20.36 9.72
N ARG A 50 28.61 -21.54 9.08
CA ARG A 50 28.84 -22.84 9.74
C ARG A 50 30.29 -23.30 9.69
N PHE A 51 31.16 -22.64 8.92
CA PHE A 51 32.58 -22.97 8.87
C PHE A 51 33.36 -22.19 9.93
N PRO A 52 33.96 -22.87 10.93
CA PRO A 52 34.98 -22.22 11.75
C PRO A 52 36.21 -21.89 10.90
N ILE A 53 36.95 -20.85 11.26
CA ILE A 53 38.30 -20.65 10.71
C ILE A 53 39.20 -21.74 11.30
N THR A 54 39.57 -22.69 10.46
CA THR A 54 40.30 -23.89 10.84
C THR A 54 41.82 -23.64 10.80
N PRO A 55 42.54 -23.92 11.90
CA PRO A 55 43.99 -23.88 11.91
C PRO A 55 44.60 -24.89 10.94
N ALA A 56 45.74 -24.57 10.33
CA ALA A 56 46.43 -25.45 9.38
C ALA A 56 46.76 -26.84 9.97
N GLU A 57 47.06 -26.93 11.26
CA GLU A 57 47.32 -28.21 11.95
C GLU A 57 46.07 -29.11 12.12
N ALA A 58 44.87 -28.53 12.04
CA ALA A 58 43.60 -29.22 12.21
C ALA A 58 43.06 -29.82 10.90
N LEU A 59 43.76 -29.61 9.78
CA LEU A 59 43.31 -30.03 8.46
C LEU A 59 43.47 -31.54 8.27
N ILE A 60 42.35 -32.18 7.95
CA ILE A 60 42.25 -33.55 7.46
C ILE A 60 41.51 -33.49 6.13
N LYS A 61 41.42 -34.59 5.39
CA LYS A 61 40.59 -34.65 4.18
C LYS A 61 39.19 -34.07 4.43
N GLY A 62 38.74 -33.14 3.58
CA GLY A 62 37.38 -32.56 3.63
C GLY A 62 37.33 -31.05 3.39
N PRO A 63 36.14 -30.43 3.53
CA PRO A 63 35.95 -29.00 3.31
C PRO A 63 36.26 -28.16 4.55
N TYR A 64 37.03 -27.07 4.38
CA TYR A 64 37.49 -26.20 5.46
C TYR A 64 37.53 -24.73 5.04
N ALA A 65 37.45 -23.83 6.02
CA ALA A 65 37.78 -22.42 5.86
C ALA A 65 39.12 -22.16 6.54
N ILE A 66 40.10 -21.64 5.81
CA ILE A 66 41.43 -21.29 6.36
C ILE A 66 41.64 -19.80 6.16
N GLN A 67 42.19 -19.15 7.19
CA GLN A 67 42.66 -17.76 7.09
C GLN A 67 44.17 -17.75 7.35
N GLY A 68 44.93 -17.13 6.45
CA GLY A 68 46.39 -17.12 6.58
C GLY A 68 47.08 -16.09 5.69
N ILE A 69 48.37 -15.90 5.96
CA ILE A 69 49.27 -15.05 5.19
C ILE A 69 49.68 -15.80 3.93
N VAL A 70 49.68 -15.09 2.80
CA VAL A 70 50.10 -15.62 1.51
C VAL A 70 51.63 -15.69 1.42
N PHE A 71 52.14 -16.86 1.05
CA PHE A 71 53.54 -17.13 0.73
C PHE A 71 53.65 -17.62 -0.71
N ALA A 72 54.54 -17.01 -1.51
CA ALA A 72 54.76 -17.46 -2.88
C ALA A 72 55.53 -18.79 -2.91
N GLU A 73 55.09 -19.76 -3.71
CA GLU A 73 55.78 -21.05 -3.89
C GLU A 73 56.69 -21.07 -5.13
N ASN A 74 56.33 -20.33 -6.17
CA ASN A 74 57.12 -20.17 -7.39
C ASN A 74 57.41 -18.68 -7.66
N THR A 75 58.03 -18.38 -8.81
CA THR A 75 58.30 -17.02 -9.27
C THR A 75 57.01 -16.18 -9.35
N LEU A 76 57.04 -14.99 -8.72
CA LEU A 76 55.96 -14.01 -8.76
C LEU A 76 55.65 -13.60 -10.20
N VAL A 77 54.38 -13.24 -10.42
CA VAL A 77 53.89 -12.73 -11.70
C VAL A 77 53.90 -11.21 -11.66
N LYS A 78 54.27 -10.57 -12.77
CA LYS A 78 54.22 -9.11 -12.88
C LYS A 78 52.83 -8.65 -13.34
N ALA A 79 52.22 -7.75 -12.56
CA ALA A 79 50.96 -7.10 -12.89
C ALA A 79 51.11 -6.24 -14.17
N PRO A 80 50.24 -6.39 -15.19
CA PRO A 80 50.44 -5.74 -16.49
C PRO A 80 50.43 -4.21 -16.48
N TYR A 81 49.66 -3.58 -15.60
CA TYR A 81 49.44 -2.14 -15.57
C TYR A 81 50.17 -1.46 -14.40
N SER A 82 50.16 -2.03 -13.19
CA SER A 82 50.93 -1.46 -12.05
C SER A 82 52.40 -1.86 -12.04
N GLY A 83 52.76 -2.96 -12.72
CA GLY A 83 54.12 -3.51 -12.68
C GLY A 83 54.49 -4.18 -11.35
N SER A 84 53.55 -4.30 -10.41
CA SER A 84 53.76 -4.94 -9.10
C SER A 84 54.04 -6.43 -9.25
N GLU A 85 54.94 -6.98 -8.42
CA GLU A 85 55.17 -8.42 -8.32
C GLU A 85 54.15 -9.05 -7.37
N VAL A 86 53.37 -9.99 -7.89
CA VAL A 86 52.16 -10.51 -7.24
C VAL A 86 52.02 -12.00 -7.48
N VAL A 87 51.36 -12.69 -6.55
CA VAL A 87 51.05 -14.12 -6.68
C VAL A 87 49.94 -14.34 -7.71
N TYR A 88 48.99 -13.41 -7.77
CA TYR A 88 47.90 -13.41 -8.72
C TYR A 88 47.54 -11.98 -9.13
N VAL A 89 47.12 -11.81 -10.38
CA VAL A 89 46.52 -10.61 -10.91
C VAL A 89 45.38 -10.95 -11.86
N ARG A 90 44.23 -10.33 -11.63
CA ARG A 90 43.18 -10.14 -12.63
C ARG A 90 43.21 -8.69 -13.08
N TYR A 91 43.19 -8.47 -14.37
CA TYR A 91 43.30 -7.13 -14.95
C TYR A 91 42.23 -6.90 -16.01
N ARG A 92 41.79 -5.65 -16.13
CA ARG A 92 40.80 -5.22 -17.11
C ARG A 92 41.10 -3.79 -17.56
N LEU A 93 41.14 -3.59 -18.87
CA LEU A 93 41.26 -2.29 -19.53
C LEU A 93 39.95 -1.96 -20.23
N GLU A 94 39.39 -0.81 -19.89
CA GLU A 94 38.16 -0.30 -20.46
C GLU A 94 38.38 1.02 -21.17
N GLU A 95 37.67 1.23 -22.29
CA GLU A 95 37.64 2.50 -23.01
C GLU A 95 36.22 3.09 -23.03
N GLU A 96 36.11 4.33 -22.58
CA GLU A 96 34.92 5.17 -22.75
C GLU A 96 34.93 5.79 -24.16
N TYR A 97 33.94 5.47 -24.97
CA TYR A 97 33.76 6.04 -26.31
C TYR A 97 32.33 6.55 -26.48
N LYS A 98 32.13 7.49 -27.41
CA LYS A 98 30.81 7.99 -27.78
C LYS A 98 30.29 7.21 -28.98
N ASP A 99 29.07 6.69 -28.88
CA ASP A 99 28.40 6.06 -30.02
C ASP A 99 27.86 7.09 -31.03
N SER A 100 27.23 6.62 -32.11
CA SER A 100 26.63 7.47 -33.14
C SER A 100 25.52 8.39 -32.63
N ASP A 101 24.96 8.13 -31.44
CA ASP A 101 23.93 8.93 -30.78
C ASP A 101 24.52 9.90 -29.73
N ASP A 102 25.85 10.09 -29.72
CA ASP A 102 26.59 10.88 -28.73
C ASP A 102 26.44 10.37 -27.28
N LYS A 103 26.08 9.08 -27.10
CA LYS A 103 25.99 8.45 -25.77
C LYS A 103 27.31 7.79 -25.41
N THR A 104 27.81 8.08 -24.20
CA THR A 104 29.00 7.42 -23.65
C THR A 104 28.71 5.94 -23.41
N ARG A 105 29.54 5.07 -24.00
CA ARG A 105 29.56 3.63 -23.78
C ARG A 105 30.96 3.21 -23.36
N VAL A 106 31.04 2.03 -22.74
CA VAL A 106 32.31 1.42 -22.33
C VAL A 106 32.50 0.14 -23.11
N ARG A 107 33.71 -0.08 -23.65
CA ARG A 107 34.13 -1.38 -24.21
C ARG A 107 35.36 -1.91 -23.48
N VAL A 108 35.46 -3.22 -23.34
CA VAL A 108 36.65 -3.89 -22.80
C VAL A 108 37.64 -4.07 -23.94
N LEU A 109 38.85 -3.52 -23.78
CA LEU A 109 39.92 -3.63 -24.76
C LEU A 109 40.87 -4.79 -24.46
N ASP A 110 41.13 -5.03 -23.18
CA ASP A 110 42.01 -6.09 -22.70
C ASP A 110 41.50 -6.59 -21.35
N SER A 111 41.56 -7.89 -21.13
CA SER A 111 41.21 -8.50 -19.87
C SER A 111 41.85 -9.87 -19.77
N GLY A 112 42.34 -10.21 -18.58
CA GLY A 112 42.89 -11.53 -18.36
C GLY A 112 43.25 -11.76 -16.90
N GLU A 113 43.76 -12.95 -16.66
CA GLU A 113 44.20 -13.40 -15.35
C GLU A 113 45.57 -14.08 -15.48
N ARG A 114 46.43 -13.85 -14.49
CA ARG A 114 47.71 -14.55 -14.37
C ARG A 114 47.95 -14.87 -12.90
N GLY A 115 48.46 -16.05 -12.59
CA GLY A 115 48.84 -16.38 -11.22
C GLY A 115 49.66 -17.65 -11.13
N THR A 116 50.24 -17.86 -9.96
CA THR A 116 51.02 -19.05 -9.60
C THR A 116 50.43 -19.73 -8.36
N ASP A 117 50.79 -21.00 -8.16
CA ASP A 117 50.55 -21.68 -6.89
C ASP A 117 51.19 -20.91 -5.73
N PHE A 118 50.49 -20.88 -4.61
CA PHE A 118 50.91 -20.22 -3.37
C PHE A 118 50.49 -21.02 -2.15
N SER A 119 51.12 -20.73 -1.02
CA SER A 119 50.77 -21.30 0.27
C SER A 119 50.07 -20.28 1.15
N LEU A 120 49.11 -20.75 1.93
CA LEU A 120 48.54 -19.99 3.05
C LEU A 120 49.15 -20.52 4.34
N GLY A 121 49.66 -19.63 5.18
CA GLY A 121 50.18 -20.00 6.49
C GLY A 121 49.54 -19.23 7.62
N ASP A 122 49.29 -19.93 8.71
CA ASP A 122 48.90 -19.37 9.99
C ASP A 122 50.00 -19.67 11.05
N GLU A 123 49.70 -19.44 12.32
CA GLU A 123 50.64 -19.70 13.43
C GLU A 123 50.94 -21.20 13.63
N THR A 124 50.10 -22.08 13.08
CA THR A 124 50.16 -23.54 13.28
C THR A 124 50.82 -24.28 12.12
N GLY A 125 50.83 -23.72 10.91
CA GLY A 125 51.45 -24.36 9.75
C GLY A 125 51.24 -23.63 8.42
N LYS A 126 51.73 -24.25 7.34
CA LYS A 126 51.56 -23.77 5.95
C LYS A 126 50.90 -24.84 5.10
N VAL A 127 49.98 -24.41 4.23
CA VAL A 127 49.18 -25.26 3.35
C VAL A 127 49.31 -24.78 1.92
N LYS A 128 49.69 -25.69 1.01
CA LYS A 128 49.82 -25.39 -0.41
C LYS A 128 48.46 -25.37 -1.10
N THR A 129 48.21 -24.40 -1.97
CA THR A 129 46.99 -24.32 -2.79
C THR A 129 47.24 -24.84 -4.20
N ASP A 130 46.27 -25.53 -4.80
CA ASP A 130 46.35 -26.04 -6.18
C ASP A 130 45.78 -25.02 -7.19
N TRP A 131 46.40 -23.85 -7.27
CA TRP A 131 45.89 -22.69 -8.01
C TRP A 131 45.71 -22.94 -9.51
N ARG A 132 46.59 -23.76 -10.10
CA ARG A 132 46.55 -24.12 -11.53
C ARG A 132 45.29 -24.90 -11.94
N ASN A 133 44.68 -25.65 -11.02
CA ASN A 133 43.50 -26.48 -11.30
C ASN A 133 42.21 -25.88 -10.72
N ARG A 134 42.15 -24.55 -10.53
CA ARG A 134 40.94 -23.89 -10.02
C ARG A 134 39.77 -24.04 -11.00
N PRO A 135 38.53 -24.22 -10.50
CA PRO A 135 37.36 -24.32 -11.36
C PRO A 135 36.93 -22.92 -11.83
N VAL A 136 36.15 -22.89 -12.91
CA VAL A 136 35.73 -21.65 -13.57
C VAL A 136 34.69 -20.87 -12.74
N ASP A 137 33.93 -21.57 -11.91
CA ASP A 137 32.82 -21.08 -11.09
C ASP A 137 33.22 -20.69 -9.66
N MET A 138 34.52 -20.60 -9.38
CA MET A 138 35.04 -20.16 -8.08
C MET A 138 34.64 -18.70 -7.78
N THR A 139 34.12 -18.45 -6.58
CA THR A 139 33.81 -17.09 -6.11
C THR A 139 35.10 -16.37 -5.73
N PHE A 140 35.36 -15.27 -6.43
CA PHE A 140 36.61 -14.52 -6.32
C PHE A 140 36.33 -13.08 -5.89
N SER A 141 36.49 -12.80 -4.60
CA SER A 141 36.11 -11.52 -3.97
C SER A 141 37.35 -10.82 -3.42
N LEU A 142 38.05 -10.08 -4.31
CA LEU A 142 39.21 -9.25 -3.96
C LEU A 142 38.87 -7.77 -4.06
N ALA A 143 39.43 -6.98 -3.16
CA ALA A 143 39.46 -5.53 -3.28
C ALA A 143 40.27 -5.10 -4.51
N MET A 144 39.79 -4.05 -5.18
CA MET A 144 40.51 -3.48 -6.32
C MET A 144 41.82 -2.86 -5.85
N SER A 145 42.93 -3.44 -6.29
CA SER A 145 44.27 -3.05 -5.86
C SER A 145 44.78 -1.78 -6.53
N THR A 146 44.40 -1.54 -7.79
CA THR A 146 44.79 -0.36 -8.56
C THR A 146 43.68 0.03 -9.51
N ARG A 147 43.36 1.34 -9.52
CA ARG A 147 42.49 1.96 -10.51
C ARG A 147 43.16 3.23 -11.03
N ARG A 148 43.46 3.27 -12.32
CA ARG A 148 44.06 4.43 -12.97
C ARG A 148 43.24 4.81 -14.19
N LYS A 149 42.88 6.08 -14.33
CA LYS A 149 42.19 6.61 -15.52
C LYS A 149 43.13 7.54 -16.28
N GLU A 150 43.32 7.29 -17.57
CA GLU A 150 44.11 8.13 -18.47
C GLU A 150 43.28 8.44 -19.71
N GLY A 151 42.82 9.68 -19.84
CA GLY A 151 41.87 10.09 -20.87
C GLY A 151 40.60 9.24 -20.82
N ASN A 152 40.32 8.51 -21.90
CA ASN A 152 39.16 7.63 -22.02
C ASN A 152 39.43 6.20 -21.53
N LEU A 153 40.66 5.86 -21.16
CA LEU A 153 41.06 4.52 -20.74
C LEU A 153 41.02 4.40 -19.21
N THR A 154 40.47 3.30 -18.73
CA THR A 154 40.46 2.92 -17.31
C THR A 154 41.16 1.59 -17.14
N TYR A 155 42.28 1.60 -16.42
CA TYR A 155 43.07 0.43 -16.06
C TYR A 155 42.65 -0.04 -14.65
N MET A 156 42.28 -1.30 -14.52
CA MET A 156 41.87 -1.90 -13.25
C MET A 156 42.64 -3.19 -13.01
N GLU A 157 43.13 -3.36 -11.77
CA GLU A 157 43.81 -4.58 -11.33
C GLU A 157 43.32 -5.03 -9.96
N TRP A 158 43.14 -6.34 -9.80
CA TRP A 158 42.88 -7.04 -8.54
C TRP A 158 44.04 -8.01 -8.32
N THR A 159 44.82 -7.79 -7.27
CA THR A 159 46.08 -8.54 -7.05
C THR A 159 46.10 -9.21 -5.69
N ILE A 160 46.71 -10.40 -5.64
CA ILE A 160 47.12 -11.05 -4.38
C ILE A 160 48.61 -10.85 -4.21
N ARG A 161 49.00 -10.25 -3.09
CA ARG A 161 50.41 -9.98 -2.76
C ARG A 161 50.94 -10.98 -1.74
N GLU A 162 52.24 -11.23 -1.79
CA GLU A 162 52.91 -11.92 -0.69
C GLU A 162 52.79 -11.09 0.59
N GLY A 163 52.57 -11.75 1.74
CA GLY A 163 52.32 -11.09 3.01
C GLY A 163 50.87 -10.61 3.22
N GLN A 164 49.99 -10.72 2.22
CA GLN A 164 48.57 -10.41 2.37
C GLN A 164 47.85 -11.51 3.15
N VAL A 165 46.90 -11.15 4.01
CA VAL A 165 45.99 -12.11 4.66
C VAL A 165 44.85 -12.43 3.70
N LEU A 166 44.59 -13.71 3.48
CA LEU A 166 43.46 -14.19 2.69
C LEU A 166 42.66 -15.22 3.49
N THR A 167 41.37 -15.29 3.18
CA THR A 167 40.49 -16.36 3.64
C THR A 167 40.10 -17.23 2.44
N LEU A 168 40.27 -18.54 2.61
CA LEU A 168 40.02 -19.56 1.59
C LEU A 168 39.03 -20.59 2.11
N LEU A 169 37.97 -20.83 1.35
CA LEU A 169 37.01 -21.91 1.54
C LEU A 169 37.11 -22.90 0.38
N GLY A 170 37.32 -24.18 0.69
CA GLY A 170 37.49 -25.25 -0.30
C GLY A 170 37.81 -26.59 0.34
N GLU A 171 38.30 -27.55 -0.44
CA GLU A 171 38.50 -28.93 -0.01
C GLU A 171 39.98 -29.30 0.12
N TYR A 172 40.38 -29.76 1.30
CA TYR A 172 41.70 -30.30 1.54
C TYR A 172 41.74 -31.78 1.17
N ALA A 173 42.67 -32.19 0.29
CA ALA A 173 42.70 -33.56 -0.22
C ALA A 173 43.34 -34.57 0.75
N GLY A 174 44.05 -34.10 1.79
CA GLY A 174 44.70 -34.93 2.80
C GLY A 174 45.93 -35.72 2.31
N ASP A 175 45.87 -36.33 1.13
CA ASP A 175 46.90 -37.21 0.55
C ASP A 175 48.13 -36.48 0.00
N LYS A 176 47.95 -35.30 -0.59
CA LYS A 176 49.00 -34.48 -1.23
C LYS A 176 49.40 -33.24 -0.43
N GLY A 177 48.78 -33.00 0.72
CA GLY A 177 48.96 -31.76 1.49
C GLY A 177 48.52 -30.49 0.74
N ARG A 178 47.62 -30.64 -0.23
CA ARG A 178 47.13 -29.55 -1.09
C ARG A 178 45.67 -29.24 -0.83
N PHE A 179 45.39 -27.95 -0.80
CA PHE A 179 44.05 -27.39 -0.79
C PHE A 179 43.57 -27.23 -2.24
N HIS A 180 42.52 -27.97 -2.57
CA HIS A 180 41.88 -27.93 -3.88
C HIS A 180 40.69 -26.98 -3.84
N PHE A 181 40.47 -26.30 -4.95
CA PHE A 181 39.30 -25.45 -5.14
C PHE A 181 38.13 -26.31 -5.64
N SER A 182 37.80 -27.41 -4.96
CA SER A 182 36.59 -28.22 -5.20
C SER A 182 35.68 -28.15 -3.99
N MET A 183 34.37 -28.22 -4.23
CA MET A 183 33.35 -28.23 -3.18
C MET A 183 32.21 -29.20 -3.54
N GLU A 184 32.57 -30.38 -4.06
CA GLU A 184 31.59 -31.39 -4.53
C GLU A 184 30.66 -31.89 -3.41
N SER A 185 31.09 -31.80 -2.14
CA SER A 185 30.36 -32.33 -0.99
C SER A 185 29.49 -31.32 -0.22
N SER A 186 29.61 -30.02 -0.52
CA SER A 186 29.12 -28.94 0.36
C SER A 186 28.11 -27.97 -0.27
N GLY A 187 27.87 -28.02 -1.58
CA GLY A 187 26.82 -27.23 -2.24
C GLY A 187 27.08 -25.72 -2.38
N ILE A 188 28.22 -25.21 -1.90
CA ILE A 188 28.69 -23.81 -2.07
C ILE A 188 29.89 -23.81 -3.03
N PRO A 189 30.04 -22.82 -3.92
CA PRO A 189 31.28 -22.66 -4.67
C PRO A 189 32.48 -22.42 -3.74
N PRO A 190 33.70 -22.82 -4.14
CA PRO A 190 34.91 -22.45 -3.41
C PRO A 190 35.06 -20.92 -3.41
N ILE A 191 35.48 -20.35 -2.27
CA ILE A 191 35.57 -18.90 -2.07
C ILE A 191 37.01 -18.54 -1.76
N LEU A 192 37.55 -17.54 -2.46
CA LEU A 192 38.77 -16.85 -2.04
C LEU A 192 38.47 -15.37 -1.89
N THR A 193 38.75 -14.83 -0.71
CA THR A 193 38.54 -13.42 -0.41
C THR A 193 39.69 -12.83 0.41
N ASP A 194 39.98 -11.56 0.15
CA ASP A 194 40.85 -10.75 1.01
C ASP A 194 40.10 -10.06 2.15
N SER A 195 38.78 -10.20 2.17
CA SER A 195 37.92 -9.85 3.29
C SER A 195 37.67 -11.08 4.18
N SER A 196 36.73 -10.97 5.13
CA SER A 196 36.30 -12.10 5.94
C SER A 196 35.16 -12.85 5.26
N LEU A 197 35.04 -14.16 5.51
CA LEU A 197 33.91 -14.96 5.02
C LEU A 197 32.55 -14.39 5.47
N GLN A 198 32.50 -13.81 6.66
CA GLN A 198 31.31 -13.14 7.20
C GLN A 198 30.89 -11.91 6.39
N ALA A 199 31.85 -11.18 5.80
CA ALA A 199 31.54 -10.05 4.95
C ALA A 199 30.89 -10.50 3.63
N GLU A 200 31.36 -11.63 3.07
CA GLU A 200 30.76 -12.26 1.89
C GLU A 200 29.35 -12.78 2.19
N GLY A 201 29.17 -13.51 3.30
CA GLY A 201 27.84 -13.94 3.76
C GLY A 201 26.90 -12.77 4.00
N GLY A 202 27.39 -11.64 4.53
CA GLY A 202 26.64 -10.40 4.66
C GLY A 202 26.13 -9.85 3.32
N GLN A 203 26.96 -9.86 2.26
CA GLN A 203 26.53 -9.41 0.93
C GLN A 203 25.43 -10.31 0.35
N ASN A 204 25.58 -11.62 0.50
CA ASN A 204 24.57 -12.60 0.07
C ASN A 204 23.25 -12.41 0.83
N LEU A 205 23.30 -12.11 2.14
CA LEU A 205 22.10 -11.78 2.92
C LEU A 205 21.41 -10.49 2.43
N LEU A 206 22.16 -9.45 2.05
CA LEU A 206 21.56 -8.24 1.46
C LEU A 206 20.84 -8.58 0.16
N LEU A 207 21.54 -9.27 -0.75
CA LEU A 207 21.01 -9.64 -2.05
C LEU A 207 19.75 -10.50 -1.87
N ALA A 208 19.79 -11.48 -0.98
CA ALA A 208 18.66 -12.31 -0.62
C ALA A 208 17.48 -11.50 -0.07
N SER A 209 17.73 -10.51 0.79
CA SER A 209 16.68 -9.63 1.33
C SER A 209 15.97 -8.84 0.23
N ILE A 210 16.73 -8.32 -0.75
CA ILE A 210 16.18 -7.56 -1.88
C ILE A 210 15.35 -8.47 -2.79
N LEU A 211 15.85 -9.67 -3.12
CA LEU A 211 15.13 -10.61 -3.99
C LEU A 211 13.86 -11.13 -3.32
N THR A 212 13.93 -11.56 -2.06
CA THR A 212 12.78 -12.12 -1.35
C THR A 212 11.71 -11.06 -1.05
N SER A 213 12.10 -9.82 -0.77
CA SER A 213 11.13 -8.73 -0.63
C SER A 213 10.49 -8.33 -1.96
N LEU A 214 11.24 -8.24 -3.05
CA LEU A 214 10.70 -7.99 -4.39
C LEU A 214 9.70 -9.10 -4.79
N ALA A 215 10.06 -10.36 -4.53
CA ALA A 215 9.18 -11.50 -4.75
C ALA A 215 7.88 -11.40 -3.92
N SER A 216 7.98 -11.03 -2.63
CA SER A 216 6.80 -10.83 -1.77
C SER A 216 5.90 -9.69 -2.24
N GLY A 217 6.50 -8.59 -2.75
CA GLY A 217 5.78 -7.48 -3.36
C GLY A 217 5.06 -7.89 -4.65
N LEU A 218 5.68 -8.73 -5.47
CA LEU A 218 5.05 -9.28 -6.68
C LEU A 218 3.89 -10.23 -6.35
N VAL A 219 4.00 -11.05 -5.29
CA VAL A 219 2.89 -11.86 -4.79
C VAL A 219 1.73 -10.96 -4.35
N ALA A 220 2.01 -9.93 -3.55
CA ALA A 220 1.01 -8.96 -3.10
C ALA A 220 0.32 -8.27 -4.29
N LEU A 221 1.08 -7.88 -5.31
CA LEU A 221 0.57 -7.28 -6.54
C LEU A 221 -0.30 -8.26 -7.34
N ALA A 222 0.14 -9.52 -7.47
CA ALA A 222 -0.58 -10.55 -8.21
C ALA A 222 -1.95 -10.86 -7.57
N ILE A 223 -2.01 -10.97 -6.24
CA ILE A 223 -3.26 -11.15 -5.50
C ILE A 223 -4.19 -9.95 -5.70
N ALA A 224 -3.67 -8.72 -5.62
CA ALA A 224 -4.45 -7.50 -5.86
C ALA A 224 -5.04 -7.46 -7.29
N LEU A 225 -4.25 -7.86 -8.29
CA LEU A 225 -4.69 -7.95 -9.69
C LEU A 225 -5.76 -9.03 -9.90
N LEU A 226 -5.58 -10.22 -9.31
CA LEU A 226 -6.56 -11.31 -9.38
C LEU A 226 -7.89 -10.92 -8.75
N LEU A 227 -7.88 -10.38 -7.52
CA LEU A 227 -9.10 -9.91 -6.86
C LEU A 227 -9.81 -8.85 -7.70
N SER A 228 -9.04 -7.94 -8.30
CA SER A 228 -9.61 -6.95 -9.20
C SER A 228 -10.17 -7.55 -10.50
N ALA A 229 -9.57 -8.60 -11.05
CA ALA A 229 -10.07 -9.29 -12.24
C ALA A 229 -11.35 -10.09 -11.95
N LEU A 230 -11.46 -10.64 -10.73
CA LEU A 230 -12.63 -11.34 -10.20
C LEU A 230 -13.75 -10.41 -9.72
N HIS A 231 -13.67 -9.10 -10.02
CA HIS A 231 -14.67 -8.10 -9.65
C HIS A 231 -14.91 -7.97 -8.13
N VAL A 232 -13.93 -8.35 -7.32
CA VAL A 232 -13.97 -8.15 -5.87
C VAL A 232 -13.69 -6.68 -5.57
N HIS A 233 -14.67 -5.98 -4.99
CA HIS A 233 -14.51 -4.61 -4.51
C HIS A 233 -14.40 -4.54 -2.98
N ARG A 234 -14.90 -5.53 -2.23
CA ARG A 234 -14.93 -5.49 -0.77
C ARG A 234 -13.52 -5.52 -0.16
N PHE A 235 -13.20 -4.49 0.63
CA PHE A 235 -11.86 -4.32 1.21
C PHE A 235 -11.47 -5.44 2.20
N TRP A 236 -12.41 -5.95 2.99
CA TRP A 236 -12.13 -7.05 3.91
C TRP A 236 -11.75 -8.36 3.21
N VAL A 237 -12.32 -8.62 2.03
CA VAL A 237 -11.95 -9.78 1.20
C VAL A 237 -10.51 -9.63 0.72
N PHE A 238 -10.11 -8.42 0.31
CA PHE A 238 -8.72 -8.11 0.00
C PHE A 238 -7.80 -8.37 1.19
N VAL A 239 -8.11 -7.86 2.37
CA VAL A 239 -7.29 -8.08 3.58
C VAL A 239 -7.12 -9.57 3.89
N PHE A 240 -8.20 -10.35 3.80
CA PHE A 240 -8.17 -11.79 4.06
C PHE A 240 -7.26 -12.53 3.07
N PHE A 241 -7.50 -12.40 1.76
CA PHE A 241 -6.74 -13.12 0.74
C PHE A 241 -5.29 -12.65 0.62
N MET A 242 -5.02 -11.35 0.84
CA MET A 242 -3.65 -10.83 0.88
C MET A 242 -2.87 -11.40 2.06
N SER A 243 -3.47 -11.40 3.26
CA SER A 243 -2.82 -11.94 4.46
C SER A 243 -2.57 -13.44 4.30
N LEU A 244 -3.59 -14.20 3.89
CA LEU A 244 -3.48 -15.64 3.70
C LEU A 244 -2.44 -15.97 2.62
N GLY A 245 -2.52 -15.34 1.44
CA GLY A 245 -1.62 -15.64 0.33
C GLY A 245 -0.17 -15.33 0.63
N VAL A 246 0.13 -14.15 1.17
CA VAL A 246 1.52 -13.76 1.48
C VAL A 246 2.08 -14.62 2.62
N VAL A 247 1.32 -14.86 3.69
CA VAL A 247 1.76 -15.72 4.81
C VAL A 247 1.98 -17.15 4.36
N SER A 248 1.04 -17.74 3.63
CA SER A 248 1.16 -19.13 3.16
C SER A 248 2.34 -19.33 2.21
N ILE A 249 2.56 -18.41 1.26
CA ILE A 249 3.68 -18.52 0.29
C ILE A 249 5.02 -18.35 1.00
N LEU A 250 5.20 -17.30 1.81
CA LEU A 250 6.46 -17.06 2.51
C LEU A 250 6.79 -18.19 3.49
N THR A 251 5.79 -18.65 4.25
CA THR A 251 5.96 -19.75 5.21
C THR A 251 6.26 -21.07 4.48
N GLY A 252 5.50 -21.38 3.43
CA GLY A 252 5.66 -22.63 2.67
C GLY A 252 7.03 -22.72 1.99
N MET A 253 7.44 -21.66 1.30
CA MET A 253 8.76 -21.63 0.65
C MET A 253 9.90 -21.60 1.66
N GLY A 254 9.77 -20.79 2.72
CA GLY A 254 10.78 -20.71 3.78
C GLY A 254 11.00 -22.05 4.49
N MET A 255 9.93 -22.76 4.84
CA MET A 255 10.03 -24.07 5.51
C MET A 255 10.60 -25.16 4.59
N GLY A 256 10.25 -25.13 3.30
CA GLY A 256 10.82 -26.05 2.31
C GLY A 256 12.33 -25.88 2.18
N GLN A 257 12.78 -24.63 2.06
CA GLN A 257 14.19 -24.28 1.96
C GLN A 257 14.98 -24.60 3.23
N LEU A 258 14.36 -24.40 4.40
CA LEU A 258 14.96 -24.74 5.69
C LEU A 258 15.31 -26.22 5.81
N LYS A 259 14.44 -27.11 5.31
CA LYS A 259 14.69 -28.55 5.31
C LYS A 259 15.90 -28.91 4.43
N THR A 260 15.99 -28.32 3.24
CA THR A 260 17.12 -28.52 2.33
C THR A 260 18.42 -28.02 2.96
N ASP A 261 18.42 -26.81 3.52
CA ASP A 261 19.56 -26.21 4.20
C ASP A 261 20.13 -27.12 5.32
N TRP A 262 19.25 -27.66 6.17
CA TRP A 262 19.67 -28.57 7.24
C TRP A 262 20.15 -29.94 6.75
N SER A 263 19.60 -30.45 5.64
CA SER A 263 20.08 -31.71 5.05
C SER A 263 21.50 -31.57 4.48
N GLU A 264 21.82 -30.43 3.86
CA GLU A 264 23.16 -30.11 3.34
C GLU A 264 24.14 -29.83 4.49
N ALA A 265 23.69 -29.16 5.56
CA ALA A 265 24.50 -28.97 6.76
C ALA A 265 24.90 -30.30 7.41
N ALA A 266 23.98 -31.26 7.43
CA ALA A 266 24.22 -32.58 7.98
C ALA A 266 25.20 -33.40 7.13
N SER A 267 25.07 -33.38 5.80
CA SER A 267 26.03 -34.07 4.92
C SER A 267 27.44 -33.52 5.06
N LEU A 268 27.56 -32.18 5.20
CA LEU A 268 28.82 -31.50 5.45
C LEU A 268 29.46 -31.97 6.78
N TYR A 269 28.70 -31.93 7.87
CA TYR A 269 29.19 -32.35 9.19
C TYR A 269 29.58 -33.83 9.22
N GLN A 270 28.72 -34.71 8.68
CA GLN A 270 28.98 -36.15 8.65
C GLN A 270 30.22 -36.52 7.84
N THR A 271 30.47 -35.81 6.73
CA THR A 271 31.67 -36.03 5.92
C THR A 271 32.93 -35.73 6.73
N ARG A 272 32.95 -34.60 7.44
CA ARG A 272 34.06 -34.23 8.32
C ARG A 272 34.20 -35.17 9.51
N TYR A 273 33.10 -35.56 10.13
CA TYR A 273 33.07 -36.50 11.24
C TYR A 273 33.73 -37.84 10.88
N LYS A 274 33.34 -38.44 9.75
CA LYS A 274 33.93 -39.71 9.26
C LYS A 274 35.44 -39.60 9.00
N ASN A 275 35.90 -38.47 8.45
CA ASN A 275 37.32 -38.29 8.16
C ASN A 275 38.15 -38.09 9.44
N VAL A 276 37.59 -37.40 10.44
CA VAL A 276 38.22 -37.25 11.77
C VAL A 276 38.28 -38.58 12.52
N GLU A 277 37.25 -39.44 12.41
CA GLU A 277 37.29 -40.78 13.00
C GLU A 277 38.35 -41.68 12.35
N GLN A 278 38.53 -41.57 11.03
CA GLN A 278 39.55 -42.34 10.30
C GLN A 278 40.98 -41.89 10.61
N MET A 279 41.20 -40.59 10.83
CA MET A 279 42.50 -40.00 11.15
C MET A 279 42.40 -39.09 12.39
N PRO A 280 42.27 -39.66 13.60
CA PRO A 280 42.02 -38.86 14.79
C PRO A 280 43.22 -37.99 15.16
N SER A 281 43.03 -36.66 15.14
CA SER A 281 43.99 -35.69 15.69
C SER A 281 43.30 -34.77 16.72
N PRO A 282 43.97 -34.42 17.85
CA PRO A 282 43.46 -33.45 18.81
C PRO A 282 42.98 -32.12 18.19
N PRO A 283 43.72 -31.47 17.28
CA PRO A 283 43.26 -30.22 16.66
C PRO A 283 42.05 -30.42 15.74
N ALA A 284 41.97 -31.52 14.99
CA ALA A 284 40.81 -31.77 14.12
C ALA A 284 39.53 -32.10 14.89
N ARG A 285 39.62 -32.81 16.03
CA ARG A 285 38.47 -33.02 16.93
C ARG A 285 37.98 -31.71 17.56
N THR A 286 38.91 -30.82 17.91
CA THR A 286 38.61 -29.48 18.44
C THR A 286 37.85 -28.65 17.40
N ASP A 287 38.32 -28.62 16.15
CA ASP A 287 37.67 -27.87 15.06
C ASP A 287 36.29 -28.45 14.70
N LEU A 288 36.14 -29.78 14.66
CA LEU A 288 34.86 -30.44 14.44
C LEU A 288 33.84 -30.09 15.54
N TYR A 289 34.28 -30.01 16.80
CA TYR A 289 33.43 -29.57 17.90
C TYR A 289 33.07 -28.08 17.79
N ALA A 290 34.00 -27.22 17.38
CA ALA A 290 33.74 -25.80 17.11
C ALA A 290 32.67 -25.62 16.01
N MET A 291 32.74 -26.41 14.94
CA MET A 291 31.73 -26.43 13.88
C MET A 291 30.34 -26.78 14.41
N ARG A 292 30.21 -27.80 15.27
CA ARG A 292 28.94 -28.15 15.90
C ARG A 292 28.39 -27.01 16.77
N LEU A 293 29.24 -26.38 17.57
CA LEU A 293 28.86 -25.24 18.40
C LEU A 293 28.38 -24.05 17.56
N LEU A 294 28.98 -23.81 16.40
CA LEU A 294 28.51 -22.78 15.44
C LEU A 294 27.12 -23.13 14.89
N MET A 295 26.90 -24.38 14.49
CA MET A 295 25.59 -24.85 14.04
C MET A 295 24.53 -24.66 15.13
N GLU A 296 24.87 -24.96 16.39
CA GLU A 296 23.97 -24.75 17.54
C GLU A 296 23.68 -23.26 17.76
N LYS A 297 24.71 -22.41 17.80
CA LYS A 297 24.59 -20.94 17.94
C LYS A 297 23.70 -20.33 16.85
N ASN A 298 23.89 -20.75 15.60
CA ASN A 298 23.14 -20.25 14.45
C ASN A 298 21.72 -20.85 14.33
N SER A 299 21.38 -21.82 15.18
CA SER A 299 20.06 -22.47 15.23
C SER A 299 19.18 -22.00 16.39
N MET A 300 19.59 -21.01 17.19
CA MET A 300 18.86 -20.61 18.41
C MET A 300 17.44 -20.07 18.18
N GLN A 301 17.09 -19.66 16.95
CA GLN A 301 15.79 -19.09 16.63
C GLN A 301 14.74 -20.16 16.29
N TRP A 302 13.47 -19.93 16.66
CA TRP A 302 12.37 -20.75 16.16
C TRP A 302 12.05 -20.38 14.69
N PRO A 303 11.83 -21.35 13.78
CA PRO A 303 11.70 -22.81 13.99
C PRO A 303 13.01 -23.62 13.88
N ASP A 304 14.13 -23.00 13.50
CA ASP A 304 15.44 -23.67 13.35
C ASP A 304 15.84 -24.51 14.57
N ARG A 305 15.63 -23.98 15.79
CA ARG A 305 15.98 -24.66 17.04
C ARG A 305 15.29 -26.01 17.18
N GLY A 306 14.02 -26.08 16.79
CA GLY A 306 13.24 -27.31 16.86
C GLY A 306 13.76 -28.39 15.91
N LEU A 307 14.11 -27.98 14.68
CA LEU A 307 14.69 -28.88 13.69
C LEU A 307 16.09 -29.35 14.10
N PHE A 308 16.93 -28.45 14.59
CA PHE A 308 18.26 -28.81 15.10
C PHE A 308 18.15 -29.84 16.23
N LEU A 309 17.33 -29.58 17.25
CA LEU A 309 17.15 -30.52 18.36
C LEU A 309 16.61 -31.89 17.91
N ALA A 310 15.73 -31.93 16.91
CA ALA A 310 15.22 -33.17 16.35
C ALA A 310 16.28 -33.99 15.58
N MET A 311 17.29 -33.32 15.04
CA MET A 311 18.36 -33.93 14.22
C MET A 311 19.69 -34.07 14.96
N ALA A 312 19.89 -33.38 16.09
CA ALA A 312 21.17 -33.24 16.78
C ALA A 312 21.82 -34.59 17.09
N ASP A 313 21.06 -35.52 17.66
CA ASP A 313 21.58 -36.81 18.10
C ASP A 313 21.91 -37.76 16.93
N THR A 314 21.23 -37.60 15.79
CA THR A 314 21.36 -38.52 14.64
C THR A 314 22.29 -38.00 13.54
N MET A 315 22.24 -36.70 13.28
CA MET A 315 22.94 -36.06 12.16
C MET A 315 24.22 -35.33 12.60
N PHE A 316 24.32 -34.96 13.87
CA PHE A 316 25.43 -34.16 14.40
C PHE A 316 26.08 -34.81 15.64
N PRO A 317 26.58 -36.07 15.55
CA PRO A 317 27.15 -36.79 16.70
C PRO A 317 28.34 -36.04 17.33
N MET A 318 28.53 -36.21 18.65
CA MET A 318 29.69 -35.64 19.36
C MET A 318 30.98 -36.39 18.97
N PRO A 319 32.12 -35.71 18.83
CA PRO A 319 33.41 -36.38 18.69
C PRO A 319 33.77 -37.17 19.97
N GLU A 320 34.30 -38.37 19.83
CA GLU A 320 34.71 -39.18 20.98
C GLU A 320 36.06 -38.71 21.58
N GLY A 321 36.19 -38.82 22.91
CA GLY A 321 37.45 -38.56 23.62
C GLY A 321 37.89 -37.09 23.71
N LEU A 322 36.94 -36.14 23.69
CA LEU A 322 37.16 -34.70 23.84
C LEU A 322 37.62 -34.32 25.27
N LEU A 323 38.81 -33.73 25.37
CA LEU A 323 39.35 -33.23 26.65
C LEU A 323 38.75 -31.87 27.03
N PRO A 324 38.68 -31.51 28.34
CA PRO A 324 38.18 -30.21 28.77
C PRO A 324 38.93 -29.01 28.17
N GLN A 325 40.23 -29.14 27.89
CA GLN A 325 41.04 -28.11 27.23
C GLN A 325 40.68 -27.93 25.75
N GLU A 326 40.41 -29.02 25.04
CA GLU A 326 39.96 -29.01 23.64
C GLU A 326 38.59 -28.32 23.53
N LYS A 327 37.67 -28.58 24.48
CA LYS A 327 36.36 -27.90 24.53
C LYS A 327 36.50 -26.38 24.67
N LYS A 328 37.35 -25.91 25.58
CA LYS A 328 37.61 -24.48 25.75
C LYS A 328 38.24 -23.83 24.51
N ARG A 329 39.14 -24.54 23.82
CA ARG A 329 39.72 -24.06 22.56
C ARG A 329 38.65 -23.94 21.47
N ALA A 330 37.75 -24.92 21.36
CA ALA A 330 36.62 -24.84 20.44
C ALA A 330 35.67 -23.67 20.75
N GLU A 331 35.36 -23.43 22.03
CA GLU A 331 34.59 -22.27 22.48
C GLU A 331 35.27 -20.95 22.08
N ALA A 332 36.60 -20.85 22.26
CA ALA A 332 37.37 -19.68 21.84
C ALA A 332 37.35 -19.47 20.32
N LEU A 333 37.40 -20.54 19.51
CA LEU A 333 37.24 -20.47 18.05
C LEU A 333 35.84 -19.95 17.66
N VAL A 334 34.80 -20.37 18.39
CA VAL A 334 33.41 -19.94 18.17
C VAL A 334 33.20 -18.48 18.60
N GLU A 335 33.85 -18.03 19.68
CA GLU A 335 33.82 -16.63 20.11
C GLU A 335 34.59 -15.73 19.13
N ALA A 336 35.69 -16.21 18.57
CA ALA A 336 36.46 -15.50 17.54
C ALA A 336 35.71 -15.42 16.20
N SER A 337 34.82 -16.38 15.91
CA SER A 337 33.99 -16.32 14.71
C SER A 337 32.84 -15.30 14.87
N ALA A 338 32.89 -14.23 14.07
CA ALA A 338 31.79 -13.30 13.93
C ALA A 338 30.64 -13.94 13.12
N SER A 339 29.41 -13.45 13.31
CA SER A 339 28.28 -13.77 12.42
C SER A 339 28.38 -12.97 11.12
N SER A 340 27.76 -13.43 10.04
CA SER A 340 27.61 -12.63 8.82
C SER A 340 26.86 -11.31 9.11
N TYR A 341 27.45 -10.18 8.72
CA TYR A 341 26.83 -8.85 8.79
C TYR A 341 27.29 -7.97 7.63
N LEU A 342 26.49 -6.98 7.23
CA LEU A 342 26.94 -5.99 6.26
C LEU A 342 27.84 -4.96 6.90
N HIS A 343 29.02 -4.74 6.31
CA HIS A 343 29.91 -3.66 6.70
C HIS A 343 29.32 -2.26 6.39
N SER A 344 28.38 -2.16 5.45
CA SER A 344 27.82 -0.88 4.99
C SER A 344 26.55 -0.47 5.76
N PHE A 345 26.75 0.04 6.97
CA PHE A 345 25.67 0.57 7.83
C PHE A 345 24.79 1.58 7.09
N TRP A 346 25.39 2.57 6.41
CA TRP A 346 24.67 3.63 5.71
C TRP A 346 23.77 3.12 4.59
N LEU A 347 24.19 2.09 3.86
CA LEU A 347 23.39 1.51 2.79
C LEU A 347 22.15 0.82 3.36
N VAL A 348 22.32 -0.01 4.41
CA VAL A 348 21.20 -0.70 5.07
C VAL A 348 20.23 0.32 5.67
N SER A 349 20.73 1.29 6.43
CA SER A 349 19.90 2.33 7.03
C SER A 349 19.18 3.19 5.98
N GLY A 350 19.86 3.52 4.87
CA GLY A 350 19.26 4.26 3.76
C GLY A 350 18.12 3.51 3.08
N LEU A 351 18.33 2.23 2.74
CA LEU A 351 17.32 1.39 2.10
C LEU A 351 16.12 1.11 3.02
N THR A 352 16.37 0.85 4.31
CA THR A 352 15.30 0.62 5.29
C THR A 352 14.45 1.87 5.50
N LEU A 353 15.07 3.04 5.67
CA LEU A 353 14.36 4.31 5.78
C LEU A 353 13.53 4.59 4.51
N LEU A 354 14.11 4.40 3.33
CA LEU A 354 13.41 4.57 2.06
C LEU A 354 12.18 3.66 1.97
N GLY A 355 12.31 2.39 2.33
CA GLY A 355 11.21 1.43 2.35
C GLY A 355 10.07 1.84 3.29
N PHE A 356 10.38 2.30 4.51
CA PHE A 356 9.36 2.79 5.44
C PHE A 356 8.67 4.08 4.94
N VAL A 357 9.44 5.02 4.38
CA VAL A 357 8.89 6.27 3.83
C VAL A 357 7.96 5.99 2.65
N LEU A 358 8.39 5.16 1.69
CA LEU A 358 7.55 4.76 0.55
C LEU A 358 6.32 3.99 1.02
N GLY A 359 6.49 3.07 1.98
CA GLY A 359 5.39 2.33 2.60
C GLY A 359 4.35 3.28 3.21
N GLY A 360 4.78 4.27 4.00
CA GLY A 360 3.90 5.28 4.57
C GLY A 360 3.16 6.11 3.52
N ILE A 361 3.84 6.55 2.46
CA ILE A 361 3.23 7.30 1.35
C ILE A 361 2.16 6.45 0.62
N PHE A 362 2.47 5.19 0.32
CA PHE A 362 1.53 4.29 -0.35
C PHE A 362 0.35 3.95 0.55
N PHE A 363 0.56 3.63 1.84
CA PHE A 363 -0.56 3.42 2.76
C PHE A 363 -1.42 4.67 2.93
N PHE A 364 -0.83 5.86 3.01
CA PHE A 364 -1.58 7.11 3.11
C PHE A 364 -2.41 7.41 1.84
N THR A 365 -1.82 7.23 0.66
CA THR A 365 -2.52 7.42 -0.61
C THR A 365 -3.60 6.36 -0.84
N GLY A 366 -3.32 5.11 -0.50
CA GLY A 366 -4.29 4.01 -0.47
C GLY A 366 -5.43 4.30 0.51
N PHE A 367 -5.11 4.84 1.68
CA PHE A 367 -6.07 5.19 2.72
C PHE A 367 -7.04 6.26 2.22
N LYS A 368 -6.52 7.33 1.61
CA LYS A 368 -7.35 8.39 1.00
C LYS A 368 -8.30 7.82 -0.05
N SER A 369 -7.83 6.88 -0.87
CA SER A 369 -8.62 6.22 -1.91
C SER A 369 -9.72 5.31 -1.32
N ILE A 370 -9.39 4.49 -0.32
CA ILE A 370 -10.35 3.59 0.34
C ILE A 370 -11.38 4.37 1.15
N ARG A 371 -10.96 5.42 1.86
CA ARG A 371 -11.85 6.30 2.60
C ARG A 371 -12.90 6.92 1.68
N ARG A 372 -12.48 7.46 0.52
CA ARG A 372 -13.42 7.99 -0.48
C ARG A 372 -14.43 6.92 -0.93
N LYS A 373 -13.94 5.71 -1.18
CA LYS A 373 -14.80 4.59 -1.59
C LYS A 373 -15.80 4.18 -0.48
N ARG A 374 -15.35 4.02 0.75
CA ARG A 374 -16.22 3.64 1.88
C ARG A 374 -17.28 4.68 2.17
N LEU A 375 -16.95 5.97 2.03
CA LEU A 375 -17.93 7.04 2.14
C LEU A 375 -19.07 6.85 1.13
N ILE A 376 -18.75 6.46 -0.12
CA ILE A 376 -19.77 6.16 -1.14
C ILE A 376 -20.61 4.95 -0.72
N GLU A 377 -19.99 3.85 -0.28
CA GLU A 377 -20.68 2.62 0.15
C GLU A 377 -21.63 2.82 1.36
N HIS A 378 -21.48 3.92 2.11
CA HIS A 378 -22.28 4.23 3.30
C HIS A 378 -23.33 5.32 3.07
N ILE A 379 -23.44 5.87 1.86
CA ILE A 379 -24.51 6.79 1.50
C ILE A 379 -25.70 5.95 1.02
N PRO A 380 -26.90 6.10 1.61
CA PRO A 380 -28.06 5.38 1.12
C PRO A 380 -28.46 5.90 -0.28
N THR A 381 -28.78 4.98 -1.18
CA THR A 381 -29.47 5.31 -2.43
C THR A 381 -30.90 5.74 -2.08
N ALA A 382 -31.20 7.02 -2.28
CA ALA A 382 -32.54 7.55 -2.15
C ALA A 382 -33.30 7.43 -3.48
N ARG A 383 -34.62 7.34 -3.38
CA ARG A 383 -35.54 7.61 -4.49
C ARG A 383 -35.82 9.10 -4.57
N THR A 384 -36.19 9.62 -5.73
CA THR A 384 -36.45 11.06 -5.90
C THR A 384 -37.51 11.59 -4.95
N LYS A 385 -38.59 10.83 -4.70
CA LYS A 385 -39.65 11.18 -3.72
C LYS A 385 -39.22 10.98 -2.26
N GLY A 386 -38.36 10.01 -2.00
CA GLY A 386 -37.85 9.68 -0.67
C GLY A 386 -36.58 10.43 -0.28
N LEU A 387 -36.20 11.47 -1.03
CA LEU A 387 -34.98 12.23 -0.77
C LEU A 387 -35.10 12.97 0.57
N SER A 388 -34.23 12.64 1.52
CA SER A 388 -34.12 13.36 2.79
C SER A 388 -32.99 14.39 2.74
N TYR A 389 -33.10 15.43 3.57
CA TYR A 389 -32.10 16.48 3.64
C TYR A 389 -30.73 15.93 4.09
N GLY A 390 -29.66 16.30 3.39
CA GLY A 390 -28.30 15.85 3.69
C GLY A 390 -27.62 15.10 2.55
N LEU A 391 -26.53 14.39 2.86
CA LEU A 391 -25.77 13.67 1.83
C LEU A 391 -26.58 12.46 1.32
N ALA A 392 -26.85 12.45 0.01
CA ALA A 392 -27.70 11.46 -0.64
C ALA A 392 -27.10 10.99 -1.97
N GLU A 393 -27.46 9.77 -2.34
CA GLU A 393 -27.18 9.17 -3.64
C GLU A 393 -28.49 9.04 -4.42
N LEU A 394 -28.50 9.45 -5.69
CA LEU A 394 -29.63 9.33 -6.60
C LEU A 394 -29.22 8.64 -7.90
N LYS A 395 -30.15 7.87 -8.47
CA LYS A 395 -30.01 7.18 -9.75
C LYS A 395 -31.23 7.50 -10.61
N GLY A 396 -31.03 7.95 -11.84
CA GLY A 396 -32.15 8.31 -12.72
C GLY A 396 -31.72 8.70 -14.12
N LEU A 397 -32.69 9.14 -14.93
CA LEU A 397 -32.50 9.65 -16.28
C LEU A 397 -32.45 11.18 -16.26
N ILE A 398 -31.54 11.76 -17.03
CA ILE A 398 -31.51 13.20 -17.26
C ILE A 398 -32.72 13.62 -18.09
N ARG A 399 -33.50 14.57 -17.57
CA ARG A 399 -34.65 15.18 -18.21
C ARG A 399 -34.48 16.70 -18.23
N THR A 400 -34.93 17.31 -19.32
CA THR A 400 -34.87 18.75 -19.57
C THR A 400 -36.23 19.21 -20.05
N ASP A 401 -36.64 20.41 -19.66
CA ASP A 401 -37.90 21.05 -20.04
C ASP A 401 -37.66 22.51 -20.42
N GLU A 402 -38.72 23.30 -20.63
CA GLU A 402 -38.60 24.73 -20.95
C GLU A 402 -37.97 25.53 -19.79
N GLU A 403 -38.12 25.07 -18.55
CA GLU A 403 -37.47 25.68 -17.37
C GLU A 403 -35.96 25.41 -17.34
N LEU A 404 -35.55 24.19 -17.69
CA LEU A 404 -34.16 23.72 -17.70
C LEU A 404 -33.75 23.23 -19.10
N PRO A 405 -33.56 24.15 -20.08
CA PRO A 405 -33.30 23.77 -21.47
C PRO A 405 -31.90 23.21 -21.67
N CYS A 406 -31.75 22.36 -22.70
CA CYS A 406 -30.45 21.87 -23.15
C CYS A 406 -29.55 23.00 -23.70
N ILE A 407 -28.24 22.83 -23.55
CA ILE A 407 -27.22 23.65 -24.19
C ILE A 407 -26.60 22.92 -25.38
N GLN A 408 -25.91 23.66 -26.26
CA GLN A 408 -25.19 23.06 -27.39
C GLN A 408 -23.70 22.92 -27.12
N SER A 409 -23.16 21.75 -27.47
CA SER A 409 -21.73 21.46 -27.39
C SER A 409 -20.91 22.41 -28.27
N HIS A 410 -19.73 22.81 -27.81
CA HIS A 410 -18.99 23.91 -28.44
C HIS A 410 -18.58 23.63 -29.89
N LEU A 411 -17.99 22.46 -30.15
CA LEU A 411 -17.36 22.12 -31.43
C LEU A 411 -18.33 21.43 -32.39
N LYS A 412 -19.11 20.45 -31.91
CA LYS A 412 -20.05 19.67 -32.75
C LYS A 412 -21.51 20.11 -32.69
N LYS A 413 -21.86 21.12 -31.88
CA LYS A 413 -23.23 21.67 -31.74
C LYS A 413 -24.27 20.59 -31.41
N ARG A 414 -23.93 19.66 -30.53
CA ARG A 414 -24.85 18.61 -30.07
C ARG A 414 -25.64 19.09 -28.85
N GLU A 415 -26.90 18.72 -28.75
CA GLU A 415 -27.71 18.98 -27.56
C GLU A 415 -27.20 18.16 -26.37
N CYS A 416 -26.99 18.84 -25.24
CA CYS A 416 -26.43 18.26 -24.03
C CYS A 416 -26.76 19.13 -22.80
N VAL A 417 -26.60 18.57 -21.61
CA VAL A 417 -26.69 19.34 -20.35
C VAL A 417 -25.33 19.84 -19.87
N ALA A 418 -24.25 19.24 -20.35
CA ALA A 418 -22.89 19.67 -20.05
C ALA A 418 -21.91 19.24 -21.15
N TRP A 419 -20.87 20.04 -21.37
CA TRP A 419 -19.79 19.70 -22.29
C TRP A 419 -18.43 20.24 -21.82
N SER A 420 -17.35 19.63 -22.32
CA SER A 420 -15.98 20.09 -22.17
C SER A 420 -15.18 19.79 -23.43
N TYR A 421 -14.34 20.73 -23.87
CA TYR A 421 -13.42 20.50 -24.99
C TYR A 421 -11.99 20.92 -24.67
N SER A 422 -11.05 20.28 -25.37
CA SER A 422 -9.66 20.71 -25.47
C SER A 422 -9.18 20.64 -26.92
N ILE A 423 -8.42 21.66 -27.33
CA ILE A 423 -7.71 21.73 -28.60
C ILE A 423 -6.23 21.77 -28.26
N GLU A 424 -5.50 20.76 -28.71
CA GLU A 424 -4.07 20.65 -28.48
C GLU A 424 -3.31 20.75 -29.80
N GLU A 425 -2.17 21.41 -29.80
CA GLU A 425 -1.29 21.57 -30.96
C GLU A 425 0.04 20.89 -30.69
N LYS A 426 0.56 20.15 -31.68
CA LYS A 426 1.81 19.43 -31.54
C LYS A 426 2.99 20.36 -31.83
N ARG A 427 3.68 20.83 -30.79
CA ARG A 427 4.88 21.67 -30.93
C ARG A 427 6.16 20.86 -30.77
N ARG A 428 7.22 21.29 -31.44
CA ARG A 428 8.56 20.71 -31.29
C ARG A 428 9.39 21.62 -30.38
N ASP A 429 10.01 21.01 -29.39
CA ASP A 429 11.00 21.68 -28.56
C ASP A 429 12.35 21.79 -29.31
N SER A 430 13.24 22.65 -28.81
CA SER A 430 14.66 22.84 -29.18
C SER A 430 15.43 21.54 -29.39
N LYS A 431 15.07 20.45 -28.69
CA LYS A 431 15.67 19.10 -28.83
C LYS A 431 14.95 18.20 -29.84
N ASN A 432 14.13 18.76 -30.74
CA ASN A 432 13.35 18.06 -31.76
C ASN A 432 12.35 17.00 -31.21
N LYS A 433 11.99 17.08 -29.92
CA LYS A 433 10.95 16.25 -29.30
C LYS A 433 9.59 16.91 -29.48
N SER A 434 8.61 16.16 -29.99
CA SER A 434 7.25 16.67 -30.16
C SER A 434 6.41 16.49 -28.89
N ARG A 435 5.74 17.55 -28.44
CA ARG A 435 4.80 17.55 -27.31
C ARG A 435 3.47 18.17 -27.75
N TRP A 436 2.37 17.65 -27.23
CA TRP A 436 1.05 18.28 -27.37
C TRP A 436 0.91 19.38 -26.33
N GLU A 437 0.56 20.59 -26.75
CA GLU A 437 0.26 21.73 -25.88
C GLU A 437 -1.20 22.16 -26.07
N THR A 438 -1.93 22.36 -24.98
CA THR A 438 -3.32 22.85 -25.02
C THR A 438 -3.34 24.31 -25.45
N VAL A 439 -3.97 24.59 -26.60
CA VAL A 439 -4.11 25.94 -27.17
C VAL A 439 -5.44 26.57 -26.77
N ALA A 440 -6.48 25.76 -26.61
CA ALA A 440 -7.78 26.21 -26.14
C ALA A 440 -8.48 25.10 -25.35
N SER A 441 -9.19 25.47 -24.31
CA SER A 441 -10.06 24.56 -23.57
C SER A 441 -11.22 25.33 -22.97
N GLY A 442 -12.38 24.69 -22.86
CA GLY A 442 -13.55 25.27 -22.23
C GLY A 442 -14.49 24.19 -21.72
N SER A 443 -15.43 24.60 -20.87
CA SER A 443 -16.52 23.76 -20.42
C SER A 443 -17.72 24.62 -20.08
N ASP A 444 -18.91 24.09 -20.29
CA ASP A 444 -20.15 24.73 -19.90
C ASP A 444 -21.17 23.68 -19.45
N ARG A 445 -22.15 24.08 -18.64
CA ARG A 445 -23.16 23.19 -18.07
C ARG A 445 -24.43 23.94 -17.70
N THR A 446 -25.55 23.22 -17.70
CA THR A 446 -26.84 23.68 -17.22
C THR A 446 -27.42 22.67 -16.22
N ASP A 447 -28.30 23.15 -15.36
CA ASP A 447 -29.05 22.31 -14.42
C ASP A 447 -30.06 21.43 -15.16
N PHE A 448 -30.45 20.33 -14.54
CA PHE A 448 -31.36 19.37 -15.16
C PHE A 448 -32.21 18.63 -14.13
N TRP A 449 -33.29 18.01 -14.59
CA TRP A 449 -34.10 17.10 -13.79
C TRP A 449 -33.49 15.70 -13.82
N LEU A 450 -33.37 15.07 -12.65
CA LEU A 450 -33.10 13.65 -12.54
C LEU A 450 -34.41 12.94 -12.23
N GLU A 451 -34.87 12.09 -13.15
CA GLU A 451 -36.14 11.38 -13.06
C GLU A 451 -35.91 9.89 -12.81
N ASP A 452 -36.62 9.34 -11.81
CA ASP A 452 -36.72 7.90 -11.57
C ASP A 452 -38.19 7.44 -11.69
N ASP A 453 -38.48 6.20 -11.29
CA ASP A 453 -39.82 5.61 -11.29
C ASP A 453 -40.80 6.26 -10.31
N GLU A 454 -40.31 7.04 -9.34
CA GLU A 454 -41.13 7.66 -8.31
C GLU A 454 -41.40 9.14 -8.57
N GLY A 455 -40.47 9.85 -9.20
CA GLY A 455 -40.59 11.29 -9.45
C GLY A 455 -39.34 11.92 -10.07
N ARG A 456 -39.19 13.23 -9.85
CA ARG A 456 -38.04 14.00 -10.35
C ARG A 456 -37.46 14.93 -9.28
N VAL A 457 -36.14 15.04 -9.25
CA VAL A 457 -35.39 15.97 -8.39
C VAL A 457 -34.50 16.85 -9.25
N LYS A 458 -34.41 18.14 -8.91
CA LYS A 458 -33.52 19.08 -9.61
C LYS A 458 -32.08 18.81 -9.22
N ILE A 459 -31.19 18.73 -10.20
CA ILE A 459 -29.74 18.64 -10.01
C ILE A 459 -29.12 19.97 -10.38
N GLN A 460 -28.61 20.67 -9.37
CA GLN A 460 -27.87 21.91 -9.54
C GLN A 460 -26.42 21.57 -9.90
N SER A 461 -26.13 21.48 -11.19
CA SER A 461 -24.88 20.89 -11.72
C SER A 461 -23.62 21.73 -11.46
N LYS A 462 -23.80 22.95 -10.95
CA LYS A 462 -22.74 23.88 -10.59
C LYS A 462 -21.77 23.24 -9.61
N ASP A 463 -20.48 23.32 -9.90
CA ASP A 463 -19.39 22.71 -9.12
C ASP A 463 -19.38 21.17 -8.99
N ALA A 464 -20.24 20.45 -9.73
CA ALA A 464 -20.17 18.99 -9.81
C ALA A 464 -18.90 18.53 -10.56
N GLU A 465 -18.25 17.47 -10.07
CA GLU A 465 -17.28 16.69 -10.83
C GLU A 465 -18.05 15.82 -11.84
N LEU A 466 -17.95 16.14 -13.13
CA LEU A 466 -18.72 15.48 -14.20
C LEU A 466 -17.89 14.43 -14.92
N GLU A 467 -18.45 13.23 -15.11
CA GLU A 467 -17.91 12.22 -16.01
C GLU A 467 -18.82 12.05 -17.24
N PHE A 468 -18.30 12.46 -18.40
CA PHE A 468 -19.03 12.46 -19.66
C PHE A 468 -19.16 11.04 -20.28
N PRO A 469 -20.37 10.62 -20.70
CA PRO A 469 -20.59 9.35 -21.40
C PRO A 469 -20.02 9.35 -22.81
N GLU A 470 -20.10 10.48 -23.50
CA GLU A 470 -19.73 10.61 -24.90
C GLU A 470 -18.46 11.45 -25.03
N LYS A 471 -17.51 10.93 -25.81
CA LYS A 471 -16.25 11.61 -26.12
C LYS A 471 -15.88 11.38 -27.58
N ASN A 472 -15.46 12.45 -28.24
CA ASN A 472 -14.99 12.43 -29.61
C ASN A 472 -13.60 13.08 -29.71
N THR A 473 -12.65 12.41 -30.35
CA THR A 473 -11.33 12.96 -30.63
C THR A 473 -11.04 12.85 -32.12
N TRP A 474 -10.65 13.94 -32.76
CA TRP A 474 -10.24 13.96 -34.16
C TRP A 474 -9.01 14.85 -34.36
N HIS A 475 -8.39 14.71 -35.52
CA HIS A 475 -7.19 15.45 -35.89
C HIS A 475 -7.46 16.30 -37.12
N GLU A 476 -6.92 17.51 -37.13
CA GLU A 476 -6.96 18.42 -38.28
C GLU A 476 -5.63 19.17 -38.37
N GLY A 477 -4.85 18.87 -39.41
CA GLY A 477 -3.48 19.34 -39.54
C GLY A 477 -2.60 18.92 -38.33
N ASN A 478 -2.03 19.91 -37.64
CA ASN A 478 -1.15 19.71 -36.49
C ASN A 478 -1.89 19.80 -35.13
N ARG A 479 -3.23 19.82 -35.16
CA ARG A 479 -4.09 19.96 -33.98
C ARG A 479 -4.88 18.69 -33.70
N ARG A 480 -5.10 18.43 -32.41
CA ARG A 480 -5.95 17.37 -31.87
C ARG A 480 -7.11 18.03 -31.15
N TYR A 481 -8.32 17.75 -31.61
CA TYR A 481 -9.56 18.24 -31.02
C TYR A 481 -10.16 17.12 -30.20
N SER A 482 -10.54 17.41 -28.96
CA SER A 482 -11.23 16.50 -28.08
C SER A 482 -12.45 17.19 -27.51
N GLU A 483 -13.64 16.63 -27.70
CA GLU A 483 -14.89 17.13 -27.13
C GLU A 483 -15.57 15.99 -26.37
N SER A 484 -16.06 16.28 -25.17
CA SER A 484 -16.87 15.36 -24.36
C SER A 484 -18.16 16.05 -23.95
N TRP A 485 -19.29 15.34 -23.96
CA TRP A 485 -20.58 15.93 -23.61
C TRP A 485 -21.51 14.90 -22.96
N MET A 486 -22.54 15.41 -22.28
CA MET A 486 -23.55 14.63 -21.57
C MET A 486 -24.92 14.87 -22.23
N PRO A 487 -25.40 13.95 -23.08
CA PRO A 487 -26.70 14.08 -23.73
C PRO A 487 -27.86 14.14 -22.72
N ALA A 488 -28.97 14.76 -23.12
CA ALA A 488 -30.25 14.52 -22.46
C ALA A 488 -30.62 13.03 -22.53
N GLU A 489 -31.48 12.56 -21.61
CA GLU A 489 -31.90 11.16 -21.49
C GLU A 489 -30.79 10.16 -21.13
N THR A 490 -29.65 10.64 -20.66
CA THR A 490 -28.57 9.77 -20.19
C THR A 490 -28.91 9.24 -18.79
N PRO A 491 -28.79 7.93 -18.53
CA PRO A 491 -28.86 7.40 -17.17
C PRO A 491 -27.62 7.83 -16.40
N VAL A 492 -27.81 8.48 -15.26
CA VAL A 492 -26.72 8.97 -14.41
C VAL A 492 -26.90 8.57 -12.96
N TYR A 493 -25.76 8.48 -12.31
CA TYR A 493 -25.55 8.26 -10.90
C TYR A 493 -24.99 9.56 -10.31
N CYS A 494 -25.70 10.10 -9.33
CA CYS A 494 -25.38 11.38 -8.70
C CYS A 494 -25.16 11.17 -7.20
N ILE A 495 -24.06 11.72 -6.67
CA ILE A 495 -23.88 11.88 -5.23
C ILE A 495 -23.70 13.36 -4.95
N GLY A 496 -24.45 13.88 -3.99
CA GLY A 496 -24.38 15.27 -3.57
C GLY A 496 -25.12 15.51 -2.27
N PHE A 497 -25.20 16.78 -1.90
CA PHE A 497 -25.99 17.23 -0.76
C PHE A 497 -27.40 17.57 -1.24
N ALA A 498 -28.41 16.91 -0.68
CA ALA A 498 -29.80 17.28 -0.84
C ALA A 498 -30.10 18.49 0.06
N GLY A 499 -30.09 19.67 -0.55
CA GLY A 499 -30.41 20.95 0.09
C GLY A 499 -31.69 21.54 -0.49
N LEU A 500 -32.09 22.72 0.00
CA LEU A 500 -33.23 23.44 -0.58
C LEU A 500 -32.88 23.97 -1.97
N ASP A 501 -33.80 23.84 -2.93
CA ASP A 501 -33.63 24.42 -4.26
C ASP A 501 -33.54 25.95 -4.17
N GLU A 502 -32.49 26.53 -4.76
CA GLU A 502 -32.20 27.97 -4.77
C GLU A 502 -33.33 28.78 -5.40
N THR A 503 -34.03 28.20 -6.38
CA THR A 503 -35.15 28.86 -7.07
C THR A 503 -36.50 28.64 -6.40
N CYS A 504 -36.68 27.54 -5.66
CA CYS A 504 -37.96 27.13 -5.07
C CYS A 504 -37.72 26.41 -3.75
N SER A 505 -37.71 27.14 -2.63
CA SER A 505 -37.36 26.59 -1.31
C SER A 505 -38.34 25.56 -0.73
N ASP A 506 -39.40 25.20 -1.45
CA ASP A 506 -40.41 24.22 -1.02
C ASP A 506 -40.05 22.78 -1.42
N ARG A 507 -38.89 22.56 -2.07
CA ARG A 507 -38.42 21.24 -2.51
C ARG A 507 -36.91 21.08 -2.34
N LEU A 508 -36.47 19.83 -2.26
CA LEU A 508 -35.06 19.48 -2.24
C LEU A 508 -34.47 19.42 -3.66
N ALA A 509 -33.24 19.89 -3.79
CA ALA A 509 -32.39 19.75 -4.97
C ALA A 509 -31.04 19.14 -4.55
N LEU A 510 -30.42 18.41 -5.46
CA LEU A 510 -29.07 17.90 -5.25
C LEU A 510 -28.05 18.96 -5.70
N GLN A 511 -27.18 19.36 -4.77
CA GLN A 511 -26.21 20.43 -4.94
C GLN A 511 -24.89 20.14 -4.22
N LYS A 512 -23.91 21.03 -4.37
CA LYS A 512 -22.68 21.00 -3.58
C LYS A 512 -22.97 21.50 -2.16
N GLY A 513 -22.62 20.72 -1.16
CA GLY A 513 -22.78 21.13 0.24
C GLY A 513 -21.57 21.93 0.74
N ASP A 514 -21.78 22.85 1.68
CA ASP A 514 -20.72 23.71 2.25
C ASP A 514 -19.57 22.92 2.89
N SER A 515 -19.86 21.73 3.42
CA SER A 515 -18.89 20.85 4.08
C SER A 515 -18.58 19.57 3.29
N SER A 516 -19.27 19.32 2.17
CA SER A 516 -19.11 18.08 1.41
C SER A 516 -18.16 18.27 0.22
N ASN A 517 -17.03 17.56 0.26
CA ASN A 517 -16.10 17.47 -0.89
C ASN A 517 -16.63 16.54 -2.01
N PHE A 518 -17.87 16.04 -1.90
CA PHE A 518 -18.44 15.03 -2.79
C PHE A 518 -19.68 15.58 -3.46
N PHE A 519 -19.48 16.15 -4.64
CA PHE A 519 -20.55 16.38 -5.59
C PHE A 519 -20.07 15.91 -6.96
N PHE A 520 -20.58 14.77 -7.41
CA PHE A 520 -20.20 14.22 -8.71
C PHE A 520 -21.35 13.53 -9.42
N ILE A 521 -21.30 13.57 -10.75
CA ILE A 521 -22.32 13.03 -11.65
C ILE A 521 -21.60 12.16 -12.67
N THR A 522 -21.94 10.88 -12.74
CA THR A 522 -21.32 9.92 -13.66
C THR A 522 -22.37 9.07 -14.36
N HIS A 523 -22.12 8.70 -15.61
CA HIS A 523 -22.92 7.73 -16.36
C HIS A 523 -22.56 6.28 -16.01
N ARG A 524 -21.49 6.05 -15.22
CA ARG A 524 -21.08 4.70 -14.82
C ARG A 524 -22.02 4.16 -13.76
N LYS A 525 -22.28 2.85 -13.82
CA LYS A 525 -22.91 2.13 -12.71
C LYS A 525 -22.04 2.24 -11.45
N GLU A 526 -22.69 2.35 -10.30
CA GLU A 526 -22.04 2.39 -8.97
C GLU A 526 -21.00 1.27 -8.81
N GLU A 527 -21.37 0.02 -9.13
CA GLU A 527 -20.47 -1.13 -9.05
C GLU A 527 -19.18 -0.95 -9.88
N ALA A 528 -19.29 -0.37 -11.07
CA ALA A 528 -18.14 -0.13 -11.94
C ALA A 528 -17.24 0.99 -11.39
N LEU A 529 -17.84 2.03 -10.79
CA LEU A 529 -17.13 3.09 -10.09
C LEU A 529 -16.37 2.50 -8.88
N LEU A 530 -17.08 1.80 -7.99
CA LEU A 530 -16.52 1.16 -6.80
C LEU A 530 -15.42 0.15 -7.13
N LEU A 531 -15.59 -0.63 -8.20
CA LEU A 531 -14.57 -1.57 -8.67
C LEU A 531 -13.29 -0.85 -9.13
N SER A 532 -13.43 0.24 -9.88
CA SER A 532 -12.28 1.01 -10.36
C SER A 532 -11.49 1.64 -9.20
N MET A 533 -12.20 2.15 -8.20
CA MET A 533 -11.60 2.73 -6.98
C MET A 533 -10.97 1.65 -6.10
N SER A 534 -11.59 0.47 -5.99
CA SER A 534 -11.05 -0.68 -5.25
C SER A 534 -9.77 -1.19 -5.90
N SER A 535 -9.79 -1.39 -7.22
CA SER A 535 -8.63 -1.87 -7.97
C SER A 535 -7.40 -0.99 -7.72
N ARG A 536 -7.55 0.33 -7.89
CA ARG A 536 -6.48 1.29 -7.60
C ARG A 536 -6.02 1.22 -6.15
N SER A 537 -6.96 1.14 -5.21
CA SER A 537 -6.67 1.07 -3.79
C SER A 537 -5.90 -0.19 -3.41
N PHE A 538 -6.31 -1.35 -3.92
CA PHE A 538 -5.66 -2.64 -3.66
C PHE A 538 -4.23 -2.64 -4.20
N LEU A 539 -4.03 -2.10 -5.40
CA LEU A 539 -2.70 -1.95 -6.00
C LEU A 539 -1.81 -1.06 -5.13
N ILE A 540 -2.29 0.13 -4.74
CA ILE A 540 -1.52 1.06 -3.90
C ILE A 540 -1.22 0.44 -2.53
N SER A 541 -2.20 -0.18 -1.87
CA SER A 541 -1.98 -0.87 -0.59
C SER A 541 -1.02 -2.06 -0.71
N SER A 542 -1.02 -2.78 -1.84
CA SER A 542 -0.05 -3.86 -2.09
C SER A 542 1.38 -3.34 -2.26
N LEU A 543 1.57 -2.17 -2.90
CA LEU A 543 2.87 -1.50 -2.99
C LEU A 543 3.34 -1.00 -1.63
N GLY A 544 2.43 -0.47 -0.81
CA GLY A 544 2.72 -0.10 0.58
C GLY A 544 3.18 -1.28 1.41
N LEU A 545 2.50 -2.42 1.28
CA LEU A 545 2.89 -3.66 1.96
C LEU A 545 4.25 -4.18 1.48
N GLY A 546 4.48 -4.21 0.16
CA GLY A 546 5.78 -4.62 -0.41
C GLY A 546 6.94 -3.74 0.07
N SER A 547 6.72 -2.42 0.17
CA SER A 547 7.73 -1.47 0.67
C SER A 547 8.04 -1.67 2.16
N LEU A 548 7.03 -1.99 2.97
CA LEU A 548 7.21 -2.31 4.38
C LEU A 548 7.94 -3.64 4.58
N LEU A 549 7.59 -4.67 3.80
CA LEU A 549 8.29 -5.96 3.80
C LEU A 549 9.75 -5.81 3.36
N PHE A 550 10.01 -4.98 2.34
CA PHE A 550 11.37 -4.60 1.93
C PHE A 550 12.14 -3.97 3.08
N ALA A 551 11.57 -2.98 3.77
CA ALA A 551 12.22 -2.34 4.92
C ALA A 551 12.54 -3.36 6.04
N CYS A 552 11.59 -4.23 6.39
CA CYS A 552 11.80 -5.23 7.43
C CYS A 552 12.88 -6.27 7.05
N THR A 553 12.82 -6.80 5.83
CA THR A 553 13.80 -7.82 5.37
C THR A 553 15.21 -7.25 5.26
N VAL A 554 15.38 -6.04 4.71
CA VAL A 554 16.69 -5.38 4.62
C VAL A 554 17.25 -5.06 6.00
N LEU A 555 16.40 -4.61 6.93
CA LEU A 555 16.83 -4.35 8.31
C LEU A 555 17.34 -5.64 8.97
N TRP A 556 16.61 -6.75 8.80
CA TRP A 556 16.99 -8.04 9.38
C TRP A 556 18.24 -8.62 8.71
N ALA A 557 18.41 -8.45 7.40
CA ALA A 557 19.65 -8.80 6.71
C ALA A 557 20.84 -8.01 7.25
N GLY A 558 20.69 -6.70 7.42
CA GLY A 558 21.75 -5.85 7.96
C GLY A 558 22.19 -6.23 9.37
N LEU A 559 21.26 -6.78 10.17
CA LEU A 559 21.54 -7.31 11.51
C LEU A 559 22.09 -8.76 11.50
N GLY A 560 22.19 -9.41 10.33
CA GLY A 560 22.59 -10.82 10.23
C GLY A 560 21.52 -11.81 10.72
N TRP A 561 20.28 -11.35 10.92
CA TRP A 561 19.19 -12.16 11.51
C TRP A 561 18.24 -12.75 10.47
N LEU A 562 18.54 -12.56 9.18
CA LEU A 562 17.67 -12.98 8.10
C LEU A 562 17.79 -14.50 7.87
N THR A 563 16.95 -15.26 8.55
CA THR A 563 16.79 -16.71 8.36
C THR A 563 15.46 -17.03 7.67
N PRO A 564 15.28 -18.24 7.11
CA PRO A 564 13.95 -18.67 6.67
C PRO A 564 12.88 -18.58 7.79
N GLY A 565 13.28 -18.79 9.04
CA GLY A 565 12.44 -18.55 10.22
C GLY A 565 12.09 -17.08 10.47
N ALA A 566 13.01 -16.16 10.19
CA ALA A 566 12.74 -14.73 10.25
C ALA A 566 11.65 -14.31 9.26
N LEU A 567 11.65 -14.88 8.05
CA LEU A 567 10.62 -14.59 7.05
C LEU A 567 9.23 -15.01 7.50
N PHE A 568 9.09 -16.05 8.31
CA PHE A 568 7.82 -16.40 8.95
C PHE A 568 7.32 -15.26 9.86
N LYS A 569 8.19 -14.74 10.74
CA LYS A 569 7.85 -13.62 11.64
C LYS A 569 7.50 -12.35 10.85
N ILE A 570 8.27 -12.06 9.80
CA ILE A 570 8.02 -10.95 8.89
C ILE A 570 6.67 -11.16 8.17
N SER A 571 6.34 -12.38 7.74
CA SER A 571 5.06 -12.67 7.10
C SER A 571 3.88 -12.45 8.05
N LEU A 572 4.03 -12.76 9.34
CA LEU A 572 2.99 -12.53 10.36
C LEU A 572 2.76 -11.03 10.63
N SER A 573 3.72 -10.17 10.30
CA SER A 573 3.51 -8.71 10.39
C SER A 573 2.47 -8.22 9.37
N VAL A 574 2.28 -8.91 8.24
CA VAL A 574 1.32 -8.54 7.19
C VAL A 574 -0.13 -8.46 7.71
N PRO A 575 -0.71 -9.53 8.30
CA PRO A 575 -2.06 -9.45 8.84
C PRO A 575 -2.16 -8.40 9.95
N LEU A 576 -1.13 -8.21 10.78
CA LEU A 576 -1.12 -7.20 11.83
C LEU A 576 -1.17 -5.79 11.24
N THR A 577 -0.35 -5.48 10.24
CA THR A 577 -0.35 -4.18 9.54
C THR A 577 -1.71 -3.92 8.89
N LEU A 578 -2.28 -4.91 8.19
CA LEU A 578 -3.59 -4.77 7.55
C LEU A 578 -4.73 -4.66 8.57
N LEU A 579 -4.61 -5.29 9.74
CA LEU A 579 -5.56 -5.15 10.85
C LEU A 579 -5.53 -3.74 11.45
N VAL A 580 -4.35 -3.20 11.74
CA VAL A 580 -4.22 -1.81 12.20
C VAL A 580 -4.81 -0.85 11.16
N TYR A 581 -4.51 -1.10 9.89
CA TYR A 581 -5.03 -0.31 8.77
C TYR A 581 -6.56 -0.35 8.66
N THR A 582 -7.21 -1.50 8.86
CA THR A 582 -8.68 -1.60 8.87
C THR A 582 -9.30 -0.93 10.09
N ILE A 583 -8.69 -1.03 11.27
CA ILE A 583 -9.16 -0.37 12.50
C ILE A 583 -9.17 1.15 12.31
N ILE A 584 -8.11 1.73 11.76
CA ILE A 584 -8.04 3.18 11.48
C ILE A 584 -9.15 3.61 10.52
N LEU A 585 -9.45 2.82 9.49
CA LEU A 585 -10.54 3.12 8.56
C LEU A 585 -11.90 3.14 9.27
N HIS A 586 -12.24 2.08 10.02
CA HIS A 586 -13.52 2.00 10.74
C HIS A 586 -13.68 3.09 11.80
N TYR A 587 -12.59 3.46 12.48
CA TYR A 587 -12.63 4.56 13.45
C TYR A 587 -13.04 5.87 12.76
N ASN A 588 -12.44 6.17 11.62
CA ASN A 588 -12.76 7.38 10.85
C ASN A 588 -14.18 7.34 10.28
N ASP A 589 -14.68 6.16 9.92
CA ASP A 589 -16.08 5.97 9.47
C ASP A 589 -17.06 6.29 10.61
N LEU A 590 -16.79 5.83 11.84
CA LEU A 590 -17.60 6.15 13.03
C LEU A 590 -17.57 7.64 13.38
N VAL A 591 -16.39 8.29 13.30
CA VAL A 591 -16.25 9.74 13.51
C VAL A 591 -17.05 10.51 12.46
N PHE A 592 -17.02 10.07 11.20
CA PHE A 592 -17.80 10.70 10.13
C PHE A 592 -19.31 10.63 10.42
N LEU A 593 -19.82 9.46 10.81
CA LEU A 593 -21.24 9.29 11.15
C LEU A 593 -21.64 10.15 12.37
N LYS A 594 -20.81 10.21 13.40
CA LYS A 594 -21.04 11.08 14.56
C LYS A 594 -21.11 12.56 14.16
N ASN A 595 -20.18 13.01 13.32
CA ASN A 595 -20.17 14.39 12.83
C ASN A 595 -21.37 14.68 11.93
N ARG A 596 -21.87 13.69 11.17
CA ARG A 596 -23.10 13.81 10.38
C ARG A 596 -24.31 14.06 11.28
N VAL A 597 -24.47 13.30 12.37
CA VAL A 597 -25.54 13.52 13.36
C VAL A 597 -25.43 14.91 14.00
N LYS A 598 -24.22 15.34 14.38
CA LYS A 598 -24.01 16.69 14.94
C LYS A 598 -24.35 17.79 13.93
N LYS A 599 -24.03 17.58 12.65
CA LYS A 599 -24.32 18.56 11.60
C LYS A 599 -25.82 18.68 11.34
N THR A 600 -26.54 17.56 11.23
CA THR A 600 -28.00 17.60 11.05
C THR A 600 -28.71 18.23 12.25
N TRP A 601 -28.22 18.01 13.47
CA TRP A 601 -28.71 18.73 14.66
C TRP A 601 -28.47 20.24 14.57
N SER A 602 -27.27 20.67 14.18
CA SER A 602 -26.96 22.10 14.02
C SER A 602 -27.83 22.78 12.96
N ASP A 603 -28.27 22.05 11.93
CA ASP A 603 -29.21 22.56 10.93
C ASP A 603 -30.61 22.74 11.54
N ILE A 604 -31.04 21.84 12.43
CA ILE A 604 -32.28 21.96 13.22
C ILE A 604 -32.22 23.19 14.14
N ASP A 605 -31.13 23.36 14.89
CA ASP A 605 -30.96 24.51 15.78
C ASP A 605 -31.04 25.83 14.99
N THR A 606 -30.45 25.87 13.80
CA THR A 606 -30.49 27.06 12.92
C THR A 606 -31.92 27.39 12.48
N ILE A 607 -32.73 26.39 12.10
CA ILE A 607 -34.11 26.65 11.70
C ILE A 607 -35.01 27.00 12.89
N LEU A 608 -34.78 26.40 14.07
CA LEU A 608 -35.49 26.76 15.29
C LEU A 608 -35.19 28.20 15.70
N GLN A 609 -33.93 28.65 15.56
CA GLN A 609 -33.58 30.05 15.77
C GLN A 609 -34.29 30.97 14.76
N LYS A 610 -34.31 30.63 13.47
CA LYS A 610 -35.04 31.41 12.46
C LYS A 610 -36.52 31.53 12.78
N ARG A 611 -37.16 30.45 13.22
CA ARG A 611 -38.56 30.45 13.67
C ARG A 611 -38.75 31.33 14.89
N PHE A 612 -37.84 31.25 15.85
CA PHE A 612 -37.86 32.11 17.03
C PHE A 612 -37.81 33.60 16.66
N ASP A 613 -37.02 33.95 15.64
CA ASP A 613 -36.88 35.31 15.13
C ASP A 613 -38.14 35.82 14.41
N LEU A 614 -39.09 34.94 14.04
CA LEU A 614 -40.40 35.32 13.45
C LEU A 614 -41.44 35.73 14.51
N TRP A 615 -41.29 35.31 15.78
CA TRP A 615 -42.28 35.60 16.82
C TRP A 615 -42.47 37.12 17.11
N PRO A 616 -41.44 37.97 17.09
CA PRO A 616 -41.62 39.42 17.19
C PRO A 616 -42.47 40.02 16.05
N GLN A 617 -42.34 39.49 14.84
CA GLN A 617 -43.16 39.90 13.70
C GLN A 617 -44.63 39.51 13.93
N LEU A 618 -44.90 38.29 14.38
CA LEU A 618 -46.26 37.88 14.76
C LEU A 618 -46.83 38.76 15.88
N GLN A 619 -46.04 39.07 16.90
CA GLN A 619 -46.45 39.96 17.99
C GLN A 619 -46.90 41.34 17.46
N SER A 620 -46.15 41.90 16.51
CA SER A 620 -46.50 43.18 15.89
C SER A 620 -47.82 43.11 15.11
N ILE A 621 -48.08 42.01 14.40
CA ILE A 621 -49.34 41.77 13.67
C ILE A 621 -50.50 41.67 14.65
N VAL A 622 -50.37 40.88 15.72
CA VAL A 622 -51.42 40.71 16.75
C VAL A 622 -51.70 42.03 17.47
N GLN A 623 -50.67 42.83 17.78
CA GLN A 623 -50.82 44.16 18.39
C GLN A 623 -51.45 45.18 17.46
N ALA A 624 -51.22 45.10 16.15
CA ALA A 624 -51.79 46.05 15.19
C ALA A 624 -53.25 45.71 14.83
N ALA A 625 -53.56 44.42 14.68
CA ALA A 625 -54.78 43.98 14.02
C ALA A 625 -55.72 43.12 14.88
N LEU A 626 -55.24 42.62 16.04
CA LEU A 626 -55.98 41.73 16.94
C LEU A 626 -55.88 42.20 18.41
N GLN A 627 -55.95 43.51 18.66
CA GLN A 627 -55.78 44.11 19.99
C GLN A 627 -56.74 43.56 21.07
N HIS A 628 -57.90 43.04 20.66
CA HIS A 628 -58.89 42.45 21.55
C HIS A 628 -58.60 40.97 21.92
N GLU A 629 -57.67 40.31 21.22
CA GLU A 629 -57.28 38.90 21.46
C GLU A 629 -56.13 38.81 22.49
N ARG A 630 -56.45 39.13 23.75
CA ARG A 630 -55.47 39.13 24.86
C ARG A 630 -54.83 37.76 25.12
N GLU A 631 -55.59 36.68 24.95
CA GLU A 631 -55.09 35.31 25.14
C GLU A 631 -53.99 34.98 24.13
N LEU A 632 -54.20 35.31 22.86
CA LEU A 632 -53.22 35.10 21.79
C LEU A 632 -51.96 35.94 22.02
N LEU A 633 -52.12 37.21 22.41
CA LEU A 633 -50.99 38.09 22.70
C LEU A 633 -50.15 37.59 23.89
N THR A 634 -50.81 37.02 24.91
CA THR A 634 -50.13 36.39 26.05
C THR A 634 -49.38 35.13 25.62
N ALA A 635 -49.97 34.31 24.75
CA ALA A 635 -49.35 33.09 24.21
C ALA A 635 -48.14 33.39 23.30
N VAL A 636 -48.21 34.44 22.46
CA VAL A 636 -47.07 34.89 21.66
C VAL A 636 -45.96 35.46 22.55
N SER A 637 -46.33 36.22 23.58
CA SER A 637 -45.35 36.77 24.53
C SER A 637 -44.65 35.70 25.37
N SER A 638 -45.31 34.57 25.67
CA SER A 638 -44.69 33.45 26.40
C SER A 638 -43.74 32.64 25.52
N LEU A 639 -44.02 32.49 24.22
CA LEU A 639 -43.08 31.88 23.28
C LEU A 639 -41.80 32.71 23.13
N ARG A 640 -41.90 34.04 23.10
CA ARG A 640 -40.74 34.94 22.96
C ARG A 640 -39.80 34.92 24.17
N THR A 641 -40.30 34.61 25.36
CA THR A 641 -39.47 34.51 26.58
C THR A 641 -39.00 33.08 26.85
N ARG A 642 -39.35 32.13 25.98
CA ARG A 642 -38.98 30.72 26.10
C ARG A 642 -37.46 30.56 25.91
N PRO A 643 -36.78 29.78 26.76
CA PRO A 643 -35.39 29.43 26.51
C PRO A 643 -35.28 28.53 25.27
N ALA A 644 -34.13 28.61 24.60
CA ALA A 644 -33.77 27.71 23.51
C ALA A 644 -33.82 26.23 23.96
N PRO A 645 -34.03 25.28 23.02
CA PRO A 645 -33.94 23.85 23.34
C PRO A 645 -32.58 23.51 23.96
N ALA A 646 -32.56 22.45 24.78
CA ALA A 646 -31.31 21.93 25.30
C ALA A 646 -30.48 21.35 24.13
N GLU A 647 -29.18 21.66 24.11
CA GLU A 647 -28.29 21.26 23.02
C GLU A 647 -28.29 19.74 22.85
N GLY A 648 -28.60 19.26 21.64
CA GLY A 648 -28.61 17.83 21.32
C GLY A 648 -29.74 17.02 21.94
N ASP A 649 -30.81 17.65 22.45
CA ASP A 649 -31.95 16.96 23.07
C ASP A 649 -33.24 17.06 22.24
N PRO A 650 -33.56 16.04 21.41
CA PRO A 650 -34.77 16.01 20.57
C PRO A 650 -36.07 16.19 21.35
N ASP A 651 -36.16 15.68 22.59
CA ASP A 651 -37.36 15.76 23.42
C ASP A 651 -37.64 17.22 23.83
N SER A 652 -36.59 18.00 24.12
CA SER A 652 -36.70 19.42 24.45
C SER A 652 -37.14 20.26 23.25
N ALA A 653 -36.60 19.97 22.06
CA ALA A 653 -36.96 20.63 20.81
C ALA A 653 -38.41 20.33 20.43
N ASP A 654 -38.84 19.06 20.51
CA ASP A 654 -40.22 18.66 20.20
C ASP A 654 -41.25 19.35 21.10
N ARG A 655 -40.92 19.57 22.38
CA ARG A 655 -41.81 20.32 23.28
C ARG A 655 -42.00 21.76 22.82
N ILE A 656 -40.91 22.45 22.45
CA ILE A 656 -40.96 23.83 21.96
C ILE A 656 -41.76 23.89 20.65
N ILE A 657 -41.49 22.98 19.71
CA ILE A 657 -42.20 22.92 18.43
C ILE A 657 -43.72 22.74 18.63
N ARG A 658 -44.15 21.86 19.56
CA ARG A 658 -45.58 21.67 19.85
C ARG A 658 -46.25 22.92 20.41
N GLU A 659 -45.54 23.67 21.26
CA GLU A 659 -46.02 24.95 21.82
C GLU A 659 -46.15 25.99 20.70
N GLU A 660 -45.14 26.14 19.84
CA GLU A 660 -45.15 27.02 18.68
C GLU A 660 -46.31 26.70 17.71
N GLN A 661 -46.51 25.41 17.41
CA GLN A 661 -47.61 24.96 16.56
C GLN A 661 -48.97 25.25 17.18
N ALA A 662 -49.11 25.17 18.52
CA ALA A 662 -50.37 25.49 19.19
C ALA A 662 -50.73 26.97 19.02
N VAL A 663 -49.77 27.89 19.22
CA VAL A 663 -49.98 29.33 19.03
C VAL A 663 -50.21 29.67 17.55
N THR A 664 -49.46 29.04 16.64
CA THR A 664 -49.66 29.23 15.19
C THR A 664 -51.05 28.80 14.75
N ARG A 665 -51.55 27.65 15.24
CA ARG A 665 -52.92 27.19 14.97
C ARG A 665 -53.97 28.15 15.53
N GLN A 666 -53.76 28.68 16.73
CA GLN A 666 -54.66 29.70 17.32
C GLN A 666 -54.70 30.97 16.46
N PHE A 667 -53.54 31.45 16.01
CA PHE A 667 -53.45 32.62 15.12
C PHE A 667 -54.17 32.38 13.78
N LEU A 668 -53.90 31.26 13.11
CA LEU A 668 -54.54 30.92 11.83
C LEU A 668 -56.07 30.80 11.97
N ALA A 669 -56.56 30.22 13.08
CA ALA A 669 -57.99 30.15 13.35
C ALA A 669 -58.63 31.56 13.50
N ARG A 670 -57.88 32.54 14.03
CA ARG A 670 -58.35 33.94 14.07
C ARG A 670 -58.29 34.61 12.70
N VAL A 671 -57.23 34.39 11.92
CA VAL A 671 -57.15 34.88 10.53
C VAL A 671 -58.33 34.38 9.69
N GLU A 672 -58.80 33.16 9.94
CA GLU A 672 -60.02 32.61 9.32
C GLU A 672 -61.30 33.32 9.80
N ALA A 673 -61.38 33.69 11.07
CA ALA A 673 -62.53 34.40 11.65
C ALA A 673 -62.64 35.87 11.23
N TYR A 674 -61.52 36.50 10.83
CA TYR A 674 -61.41 37.92 10.46
C TYR A 674 -60.90 38.06 9.00
N PRO A 675 -61.79 38.03 7.99
CA PRO A 675 -61.41 38.02 6.56
C PRO A 675 -60.51 39.18 6.12
N GLU A 676 -60.64 40.34 6.75
CA GLU A 676 -59.82 41.52 6.51
C GLU A 676 -58.32 41.25 6.76
N LEU A 677 -57.98 40.37 7.71
CA LEU A 677 -56.60 40.01 8.02
C LEU A 677 -55.97 39.13 6.93
N LYS A 678 -56.76 38.31 6.23
CA LYS A 678 -56.25 37.44 5.16
C LYS A 678 -55.60 38.21 4.02
N THR A 679 -56.05 39.45 3.79
CA THR A 679 -55.55 40.30 2.71
C THR A 679 -54.36 41.18 3.12
N GLN A 680 -54.02 41.21 4.41
CA GLN A 680 -52.89 42.00 4.88
C GLN A 680 -51.58 41.33 4.48
N ALA A 681 -50.73 42.09 3.77
CA ALA A 681 -49.45 41.59 3.28
C ALA A 681 -48.56 41.00 4.40
N LEU A 682 -48.55 41.61 5.59
CA LEU A 682 -47.77 41.12 6.74
C LEU A 682 -48.27 39.76 7.26
N VAL A 683 -49.59 39.53 7.28
CA VAL A 683 -50.19 38.25 7.68
C VAL A 683 -49.83 37.17 6.66
N GLN A 684 -49.98 37.46 5.36
CA GLN A 684 -49.62 36.54 4.28
C GLN A 684 -48.14 36.18 4.30
N GLN A 685 -47.25 37.17 4.49
CA GLN A 685 -45.82 36.96 4.59
C GLN A 685 -45.47 36.07 5.79
N PHE A 686 -45.99 36.37 6.99
CA PHE A 686 -45.74 35.55 8.17
C PHE A 686 -46.28 34.12 8.01
N SER A 687 -47.51 33.96 7.52
CA SER A 687 -48.12 32.64 7.29
C SER A 687 -47.33 31.81 6.29
N GLU A 688 -46.74 32.45 5.28
CA GLU A 688 -45.90 31.78 4.29
C GLU A 688 -44.52 31.41 4.86
N GLU A 689 -43.87 32.30 5.60
CA GLU A 689 -42.58 32.03 6.26
C GLU A 689 -42.69 30.94 7.33
N ILE A 690 -43.74 30.96 8.16
CA ILE A 690 -43.93 29.91 9.17
C ILE A 690 -44.23 28.55 8.51
N ARG A 691 -45.01 28.51 7.42
CA ARG A 691 -45.27 27.29 6.64
C ARG A 691 -43.98 26.73 6.07
N LYS A 692 -43.18 27.56 5.40
CA LYS A 692 -41.88 27.17 4.83
C LYS A 692 -40.92 26.63 5.87
N THR A 693 -40.82 27.29 7.02
CA THR A 693 -39.93 26.85 8.11
C THR A 693 -40.43 25.58 8.80
N GLU A 694 -41.75 25.33 8.86
CA GLU A 694 -42.34 24.07 9.33
C GLU A 694 -42.05 22.91 8.37
N ASP A 695 -42.31 23.10 7.08
CA ASP A 695 -42.04 22.09 6.05
C ASP A 695 -40.53 21.73 6.04
N TYR A 696 -39.66 22.73 6.13
CA TYR A 696 -38.22 22.51 6.20
C TYR A 696 -37.77 21.83 7.51
N LEU A 697 -38.35 22.21 8.66
CA LEU A 697 -38.08 21.56 9.94
C LEU A 697 -38.50 20.09 9.93
N ALA A 698 -39.63 19.75 9.30
CA ALA A 698 -40.07 18.36 9.15
C ALA A 698 -39.03 17.52 8.39
N LEU A 699 -38.51 18.04 7.27
CA LEU A 699 -37.44 17.40 6.49
C LEU A 699 -36.14 17.22 7.30
N LEU A 700 -35.75 18.23 8.08
CA LEU A 700 -34.55 18.17 8.91
C LEU A 700 -34.69 17.16 10.07
N ARG A 701 -35.86 17.07 10.71
CA ARG A 701 -36.14 16.10 11.78
C ARG A 701 -36.05 14.68 11.26
N GLN A 702 -36.60 14.42 10.07
CA GLN A 702 -36.45 13.12 9.41
C GLN A 702 -34.98 12.82 9.10
N GLY A 703 -34.26 13.74 8.45
CA GLY A 703 -32.84 13.56 8.12
C GLY A 703 -31.93 13.37 9.34
N TYR A 704 -32.25 13.99 10.48
CA TYR A 704 -31.58 13.74 11.75
C TYR A 704 -31.86 12.33 12.28
N SER A 705 -33.12 11.91 12.34
CA SER A 705 -33.49 10.56 12.80
C SER A 705 -32.84 9.47 11.94
N ASP A 706 -32.84 9.62 10.62
CA ASP A 706 -32.17 8.71 9.69
C ASP A 706 -30.65 8.64 9.99
N SER A 707 -30.02 9.79 10.25
CA SER A 707 -28.59 9.86 10.57
C SER A 707 -28.27 9.19 11.91
N VAL A 708 -29.14 9.35 12.91
CA VAL A 708 -29.03 8.70 14.23
C VAL A 708 -29.20 7.19 14.10
N GLU A 709 -30.16 6.73 13.31
CA GLU A 709 -30.40 5.30 13.07
C GLU A 709 -29.18 4.64 12.44
N ILE A 710 -28.62 5.23 11.38
CA ILE A 710 -27.40 4.72 10.73
C ILE A 710 -26.23 4.68 11.71
N TYR A 711 -26.02 5.76 12.48
CA TYR A 711 -24.95 5.84 13.46
C TYR A 711 -25.10 4.79 14.58
N ASN A 712 -26.29 4.68 15.18
CA ASN A 712 -26.60 3.73 16.24
C ASN A 712 -26.47 2.27 15.77
N THR A 713 -26.98 1.97 14.58
CA THR A 713 -26.85 0.64 13.97
C THR A 713 -25.38 0.29 13.77
N ARG A 714 -24.56 1.25 13.33
CA ARG A 714 -23.13 1.03 13.06
C ARG A 714 -22.34 0.73 14.33
N ILE A 715 -22.52 1.51 15.39
CA ILE A 715 -21.83 1.29 16.68
C ILE A 715 -22.27 -0.01 17.38
N GLN A 716 -23.40 -0.59 16.98
CA GLN A 716 -23.92 -1.87 17.49
C GLN A 716 -23.57 -3.08 16.62
N SER A 717 -23.02 -2.87 15.41
CA SER A 717 -22.73 -3.92 14.45
C SER A 717 -21.29 -4.45 14.58
N PHE A 718 -21.07 -5.74 14.34
CA PHE A 718 -19.72 -6.31 14.24
C PHE A 718 -19.06 -5.92 12.90
N PRO A 719 -17.77 -5.51 12.87
CA PRO A 719 -16.80 -5.47 13.97
C PRO A 719 -16.75 -4.15 14.77
N ASP A 720 -17.45 -3.11 14.29
CA ASP A 720 -17.37 -1.74 14.81
C ASP A 720 -17.79 -1.63 16.29
N LEU A 721 -18.60 -2.56 16.80
CA LEU A 721 -18.97 -2.70 18.21
C LEU A 721 -17.77 -2.67 19.17
N PHE A 722 -16.69 -3.39 18.84
CA PHE A 722 -15.49 -3.43 19.69
C PHE A 722 -14.80 -2.08 19.75
N LEU A 723 -14.69 -1.44 18.58
CA LEU A 723 -14.06 -0.13 18.44
C LEU A 723 -14.89 0.97 19.11
N ALA A 724 -16.21 0.90 18.96
CA ALA A 724 -17.17 1.81 19.57
C ALA A 724 -17.07 1.76 21.10
N LYS A 725 -17.08 0.56 21.69
CA LYS A 725 -16.91 0.35 23.14
C LYS A 725 -15.54 0.84 23.64
N ALA A 726 -14.46 0.49 22.94
CA ALA A 726 -13.10 0.87 23.34
C ALA A 726 -12.86 2.39 23.26
N SER A 727 -13.52 3.08 22.31
CA SER A 727 -13.32 4.52 22.06
C SER A 727 -14.40 5.42 22.66
N GLY A 728 -15.40 4.85 23.34
CA GLY A 728 -16.47 5.60 24.01
C GLY A 728 -17.53 6.22 23.10
N PHE A 729 -17.77 5.64 21.91
CA PHE A 729 -18.91 6.05 21.07
C PHE A 729 -20.22 5.62 21.72
N LYS A 730 -21.12 6.58 21.96
CA LYS A 730 -22.41 6.36 22.62
C LYS A 730 -23.55 6.52 21.61
N PRO A 731 -24.67 5.78 21.77
CA PRO A 731 -25.87 5.98 20.96
C PRO A 731 -26.47 7.38 21.17
N GLU A 732 -27.04 7.94 20.11
CA GLU A 732 -27.80 9.20 20.12
C GLU A 732 -29.30 8.91 20.10
N LYS A 733 -30.14 9.85 20.55
CA LYS A 733 -31.61 9.70 20.54
C LYS A 733 -32.19 10.20 19.20
N PRO A 734 -33.08 9.47 18.52
CA PRO A 734 -33.80 9.98 17.36
C PRO A 734 -34.97 10.89 17.79
N PHE A 735 -35.55 11.67 16.87
CA PHE A 735 -36.85 12.31 17.11
C PHE A 735 -37.95 11.25 17.17
N GLN A 736 -38.99 11.50 17.97
CA GLN A 736 -40.15 10.62 18.02
C GLN A 736 -40.91 10.69 16.68
N ALA A 737 -41.36 9.54 16.17
CA ALA A 737 -42.15 9.49 14.95
C ALA A 737 -43.42 10.36 15.11
N ILE A 738 -43.66 11.27 14.16
CA ILE A 738 -44.88 12.06 14.11
C ILE A 738 -46.02 11.09 13.81
N SER A 739 -46.87 10.81 14.78
CA SER A 739 -47.93 9.79 14.74
C SER A 739 -49.09 10.09 13.77
N GLY A 740 -48.85 10.82 12.67
CA GLY A 740 -49.87 11.23 11.69
C GLY A 740 -49.57 10.94 10.22
N GLN A 741 -48.39 10.43 9.86
CA GLN A 741 -48.05 10.12 8.45
C GLN A 741 -47.88 8.63 8.14
N SER A 742 -47.87 7.76 9.16
CA SER A 742 -47.73 6.31 8.97
C SER A 742 -48.99 5.61 8.43
N GLU A 743 -50.10 6.33 8.20
CA GLU A 743 -51.36 5.76 7.72
C GLU A 743 -51.59 5.95 6.20
N LYS A 744 -50.62 6.52 5.48
CA LYS A 744 -50.62 6.58 4.01
C LYS A 744 -49.22 6.29 3.46
N ILE A 745 -48.76 5.07 3.65
CA ILE A 745 -47.75 4.42 2.81
C ILE A 745 -48.38 3.17 2.21
#